data_AF-A0A9E2NZE2-F1
#
_entry.id   AF-A0A9E2NZE2-F1
#
_cell.length_a   1.000
_cell.length_b   1.000
_cell.length_c   1.000
_cell.angle_alpha   90.00
_cell.angle_beta   90.00
_cell.angle_gamma   90.00
#
_symmetry.space_group_name_H-M   'P 1'
#
loop_
_entity.id
_entity.type
_entity.pdbx_description
1 polymer ?
#
loop_
_entity_poly.entity_id
_entity_poly.type
_entity_poly.pdbx_seq_one_letter_code
_entity_poly.pdbx_strand_id
1 'polypeptide(L)'
;MKGLKPVISLTIVCVIITGNLFSQGTPSKKYIPMATSDLTRLPLVSATGVKSETETAKELGILPAGWETNLAAEADFAGFYTMMTSLISLCDRSALSVWQKNVQADAFPHRTMKRDDGLVLLMLAAEALGYNVYNARDYGFCTENYVNYDLLFSQLSWDYPYCDAGREIDMFFPDGGEDPIGSVPISAVFWMQRRMDVHYHRHFFDGDKELNFHLDQPLTREAGIAAAVRLYNSEKLAYNPYALNMRTPTGEDKAILKAAEAQKQAILTNTDTMKCKGTAYYVSNTGNDSNDGLSPQTAWATLEAVNSANLAAGDGVYFERGGTWRGQLWAQEGVIYSAYGEGAKPNIYASPENGADPAKWSLLKGTDNIWVYHTDMMDCGILVFNEGELWGTKVAPRYMEGYLSTIQEGKPFNVKTELTKDLMFFSEADSILYEGAPFRYTVMDTCDHGEYPEEVVGTLYLRCDAGNPGDVFDSIEFAVRQNIVLPADKAVFHNLSLKYTGAHGIFGGDMGYDVSFCEIGWIGGSPQYYRYDTGEPVIMGNGVECDGSYNHYSVTDCYIYQCYDAGVSNQDPAEDPEVTGRATGNIRNVVQKNITYARNVFAYNDMPVEIFFTLEDNTGYGRHRMENVSIEENYFLYTGYGWYMGTKGAVGSAYMGHSAPNASKNFRILNNVFYLSTGPLLQTGAPKKWQPKVEGNTYVQNDGGVLIMWPGIEGEGRQVLYPYFYNEYRDTVTDTIKNVLGDKKATVLKN
;
A
#
# COMPACT_ATOMS: atom_id res chain seq x y z
N MET A 1 40.11 49.33 17.70
CA MET A 1 40.79 50.64 17.83
C MET A 1 41.32 51.06 16.46
N LYS A 2 40.93 52.25 16.00
CA LYS A 2 41.62 53.20 15.08
C LYS A 2 42.44 52.55 13.94
N GLY A 3 42.08 52.61 12.67
CA GLY A 3 41.59 53.76 11.89
C GLY A 3 42.77 54.51 11.27
N LEU A 4 42.83 54.63 9.94
CA LEU A 4 42.95 55.89 9.19
C LEU A 4 42.97 55.63 7.66
N LYS A 5 42.05 56.29 6.95
CA LYS A 5 42.04 56.61 5.49
C LYS A 5 42.98 57.83 5.25
N PRO A 6 42.86 58.70 4.20
CA PRO A 6 42.22 58.69 2.86
C PRO A 6 43.08 59.34 1.73
N VAL A 7 42.64 59.29 0.46
CA VAL A 7 42.67 60.39 -0.57
C VAL A 7 41.66 59.97 -1.67
N ILE A 8 40.42 60.51 -1.76
CA ILE A 8 39.90 61.78 -2.34
C ILE A 8 39.85 61.81 -3.89
N SER A 9 38.63 61.64 -4.45
CA SER A 9 37.85 62.63 -5.25
C SER A 9 36.72 61.91 -6.01
N LEU A 10 35.46 61.99 -5.57
CA LEU A 10 34.41 63.01 -5.82
C LEU A 10 33.64 62.85 -7.15
N THR A 11 32.46 62.20 -7.03
CA THR A 11 31.12 62.76 -7.33
C THR A 11 30.37 62.43 -8.63
N ILE A 12 29.44 61.46 -8.48
CA ILE A 12 27.96 61.48 -8.73
C ILE A 12 27.46 61.71 -10.17
N VAL A 13 26.66 60.78 -10.72
CA VAL A 13 25.16 60.81 -10.80
C VAL A 13 24.59 59.39 -11.06
N CYS A 14 23.74 58.93 -10.13
CA CYS A 14 22.49 58.14 -10.19
C CYS A 14 22.03 57.50 -11.54
N VAL A 15 21.34 56.35 -11.65
CA VAL A 15 20.52 55.55 -10.70
C VAL A 15 20.10 54.20 -11.37
N ILE A 16 20.03 53.12 -10.57
CA ILE A 16 19.21 51.86 -10.66
C ILE A 16 19.46 50.92 -11.87
N ILE A 17 20.31 49.87 -11.72
CA ILE A 17 20.02 48.45 -11.34
C ILE A 17 19.16 47.73 -12.40
N THR A 18 19.75 47.07 -13.42
CA THR A 18 20.36 45.71 -13.52
C THR A 18 19.39 44.54 -13.22
N GLY A 19 19.29 43.46 -14.00
CA GLY A 19 20.18 42.91 -15.05
C GLY A 19 19.40 42.03 -16.06
N ASN A 20 19.81 42.01 -17.32
CA ASN A 20 20.84 41.15 -17.96
C ASN A 20 20.29 39.74 -18.30
N LEU A 21 19.93 39.41 -19.57
CA LEU A 21 20.77 39.23 -20.79
C LEU A 21 21.54 37.89 -20.77
N PHE A 22 21.72 37.04 -21.80
CA PHE A 22 21.49 36.95 -23.27
C PHE A 22 21.56 35.42 -23.58
N SER A 23 20.67 34.80 -24.38
CA SER A 23 20.61 34.66 -25.85
C SER A 23 21.62 33.73 -26.56
N GLN A 24 21.01 32.78 -27.29
CA GLN A 24 21.33 32.20 -28.61
C GLN A 24 22.37 31.07 -28.79
N GLY A 25 21.90 30.02 -29.49
CA GLY A 25 22.72 29.13 -30.31
C GLY A 25 22.09 27.73 -30.56
N THR A 26 21.23 27.59 -31.56
CA THR A 26 20.82 26.27 -32.12
C THR A 26 21.95 25.60 -32.91
N PRO A 27 22.00 24.25 -32.93
CA PRO A 27 22.03 23.56 -34.21
C PRO A 27 21.08 22.35 -34.32
N SER A 28 20.65 22.14 -35.57
CA SER A 28 19.73 21.15 -36.14
C SER A 28 19.97 19.67 -35.79
N LYS A 29 18.90 18.90 -35.55
CA LYS A 29 18.88 17.44 -35.70
C LYS A 29 18.07 17.03 -36.95
N LYS A 30 18.70 16.24 -37.82
CA LYS A 30 18.12 15.66 -39.04
C LYS A 30 17.05 14.63 -38.69
N TYR A 31 15.92 14.74 -39.36
CA TYR A 31 14.80 13.82 -39.36
C TYR A 31 15.18 12.52 -40.10
N ILE A 32 14.96 11.35 -39.49
CA ILE A 32 14.97 10.05 -40.17
C ILE A 32 13.52 9.54 -40.12
N PRO A 33 12.81 9.41 -41.25
CA PRO A 33 11.45 8.91 -41.23
C PRO A 33 11.47 7.38 -41.03
N MET A 34 10.90 6.90 -39.92
CA MET A 34 10.55 5.48 -39.79
C MET A 34 9.20 5.22 -40.47
N ALA A 35 9.18 4.13 -41.23
CA ALA A 35 8.13 3.75 -42.16
C ALA A 35 6.75 3.61 -41.50
N THR A 36 5.76 4.13 -42.22
CA THR A 36 4.35 3.83 -42.07
C THR A 36 4.09 2.36 -42.39
N SER A 37 3.66 1.56 -41.41
CA SER A 37 2.86 0.37 -41.69
C SER A 37 2.02 -0.05 -40.48
N ASP A 38 0.71 0.09 -40.67
CA ASP A 38 -0.43 -0.50 -39.97
C ASP A 38 -0.76 -0.08 -38.53
N LEU A 39 -1.40 1.09 -38.43
CA LEU A 39 -2.33 1.48 -37.36
C LEU A 39 -3.81 1.32 -37.77
N THR A 40 -4.12 0.53 -38.81
CA THR A 40 -5.50 0.41 -39.28
C THR A 40 -6.24 -0.78 -38.64
N ARG A 41 -7.18 -0.42 -37.74
CA ARG A 41 -8.35 -1.16 -37.22
C ARG A 41 -8.33 -1.41 -35.71
N LEU A 42 -8.62 -0.37 -34.94
CA LEU A 42 -9.44 -0.52 -33.73
C LEU A 42 -10.89 -0.68 -34.21
N PRO A 43 -11.57 -1.81 -33.95
CA PRO A 43 -13.00 -1.89 -34.19
C PRO A 43 -13.72 -0.99 -33.19
N LEU A 44 -14.61 -0.11 -33.68
CA LEU A 44 -15.68 0.45 -32.86
C LEU A 44 -16.46 -0.72 -32.25
N VAL A 45 -16.32 -0.94 -30.95
CA VAL A 45 -17.21 -1.84 -30.21
C VAL A 45 -18.39 -1.00 -29.74
N SER A 46 -19.56 -1.29 -30.31
CA SER A 46 -20.85 -0.84 -29.81
C SER A 46 -21.12 -1.45 -28.44
N ALA A 47 -20.95 -0.69 -27.37
CA ALA A 47 -21.35 -1.09 -26.03
C ALA A 47 -22.84 -0.76 -25.83
N THR A 48 -23.70 -1.77 -25.78
CA THR A 48 -25.09 -1.63 -25.34
C THR A 48 -25.10 -1.43 -23.82
N GLY A 49 -25.00 -0.19 -23.36
CA GLY A 49 -25.08 0.16 -21.93
C GLY A 49 -24.54 1.53 -21.52
N VAL A 50 -23.69 2.16 -22.34
CA VAL A 50 -23.22 3.55 -22.09
C VAL A 50 -24.29 4.51 -22.60
N LYS A 51 -24.91 5.29 -21.71
CA LYS A 51 -25.79 6.38 -22.12
C LYS A 51 -24.96 7.39 -22.91
N SER A 52 -25.51 7.90 -24.00
CA SER A 52 -24.87 8.98 -24.74
C SER A 52 -24.75 10.22 -23.84
N GLU A 53 -23.74 11.05 -24.05
CA GLU A 53 -23.57 12.32 -23.32
C GLU A 53 -24.83 13.22 -23.47
N THR A 54 -25.57 13.08 -24.58
CA THR A 54 -26.86 13.76 -24.78
C THR A 54 -27.96 13.24 -23.85
N GLU A 55 -28.07 11.92 -23.66
CA GLU A 55 -29.02 11.34 -22.71
C GLU A 55 -28.67 11.74 -21.28
N THR A 56 -27.39 11.71 -20.91
CA THR A 56 -26.92 12.14 -19.60
C THR A 56 -27.26 13.61 -19.35
N ALA A 57 -26.99 14.51 -20.30
CA ALA A 57 -27.34 15.93 -20.17
C ALA A 57 -28.85 16.16 -19.99
N LYS A 58 -29.69 15.32 -20.61
CA LYS A 58 -31.15 15.36 -20.44
C LYS A 58 -31.57 14.97 -19.03
N GLU A 59 -30.95 13.92 -18.48
CA GLU A 59 -31.24 13.43 -17.13
C GLU A 59 -30.76 14.40 -16.06
N LEU A 60 -29.61 15.03 -16.26
CA LEU A 60 -29.10 16.09 -15.39
C LEU A 60 -29.93 17.38 -15.49
N GLY A 61 -30.82 17.50 -16.48
CA GLY A 61 -31.66 18.67 -16.68
C GLY A 61 -30.88 19.91 -17.13
N ILE A 62 -29.73 19.73 -17.79
CA ILE A 62 -28.84 20.83 -18.20
C ILE A 62 -28.95 21.19 -19.68
N LEU A 63 -29.72 20.44 -20.48
CA LEU A 63 -29.89 20.69 -21.92
C LEU A 63 -30.59 22.04 -22.19
N PRO A 64 -29.99 22.92 -23.01
CA PRO A 64 -30.68 24.11 -23.51
C PRO A 64 -31.89 23.77 -24.37
N ALA A 65 -32.94 24.58 -24.27
CA ALA A 65 -34.16 24.35 -25.03
C ALA A 65 -33.92 24.35 -26.55
N GLY A 66 -34.35 23.27 -27.22
CA GLY A 66 -34.29 23.13 -28.68
C GLY A 66 -32.96 22.61 -29.22
N TRP A 67 -31.93 22.41 -28.38
CA TRP A 67 -30.66 21.84 -28.81
C TRP A 67 -30.79 20.36 -29.19
N GLU A 68 -31.68 19.63 -28.54
CA GLU A 68 -31.98 18.21 -28.79
C GLU A 68 -32.58 17.93 -30.18
N THR A 69 -33.07 18.97 -30.88
CA THR A 69 -33.74 18.82 -32.18
C THR A 69 -32.78 18.72 -33.36
N ASN A 70 -31.53 19.20 -33.20
CA ASN A 70 -30.50 19.13 -34.23
C ASN A 70 -29.11 19.23 -33.58
N LEU A 71 -28.53 18.09 -33.22
CA LEU A 71 -27.23 18.00 -32.52
C LEU A 71 -26.04 18.43 -33.40
N ALA A 72 -26.15 18.30 -34.73
CA ALA A 72 -25.11 18.66 -35.68
C ALA A 72 -25.06 20.16 -35.99
N ALA A 73 -26.07 20.94 -35.56
CA ALA A 73 -26.07 22.39 -35.74
C ALA A 73 -24.98 23.06 -34.88
N GLU A 74 -24.59 24.27 -35.28
CA GLU A 74 -23.70 25.13 -34.51
C GLU A 74 -24.32 25.47 -33.15
N ALA A 75 -23.50 25.44 -32.11
CA ALA A 75 -23.81 25.98 -30.80
C ALA A 75 -23.77 27.51 -30.86
N ASP A 76 -24.55 28.15 -30.00
CA ASP A 76 -24.54 29.59 -29.80
C ASP A 76 -24.17 29.94 -28.36
N PHE A 77 -23.60 31.15 -28.17
CA PHE A 77 -23.11 31.61 -26.88
C PHE A 77 -24.18 31.60 -25.78
N ALA A 78 -25.41 32.00 -26.11
CA ALA A 78 -26.50 32.07 -25.14
C ALA A 78 -26.94 30.68 -24.67
N GLY A 79 -27.04 29.72 -25.59
CA GLY A 79 -27.35 28.32 -25.30
C GLY A 79 -26.26 27.66 -24.48
N PHE A 80 -24.98 27.82 -24.85
CA PHE A 80 -23.87 27.24 -24.10
C PHE A 80 -23.74 27.86 -22.70
N TYR A 81 -23.90 29.18 -22.57
CA TYR A 81 -23.94 29.86 -21.28
C TYR A 81 -25.07 29.36 -20.38
N THR A 82 -26.27 29.13 -20.95
CA THR A 82 -27.42 28.57 -20.21
C THR A 82 -27.14 27.16 -19.72
N MET A 83 -26.49 26.32 -20.54
CA MET A 83 -26.07 24.97 -20.17
C MET A 83 -25.06 25.00 -19.01
N MET A 84 -24.00 25.80 -19.11
CA MET A 84 -23.00 25.96 -18.04
C MET A 84 -23.63 26.51 -16.77
N THR A 85 -24.52 27.50 -16.86
CA THR A 85 -25.25 28.04 -15.70
C THR A 85 -26.09 26.95 -15.02
N SER A 86 -26.74 26.08 -15.80
CA SER A 86 -27.55 24.98 -15.29
C SER A 86 -26.67 23.91 -14.62
N LEU A 87 -25.54 23.57 -15.24
CA LEU A 87 -24.55 22.65 -14.68
C LEU A 87 -23.97 23.18 -13.36
N ILE A 88 -23.55 24.45 -13.33
CA ILE A 88 -23.01 25.06 -12.11
C ILE A 88 -24.06 25.07 -11.02
N SER A 89 -25.30 25.45 -11.33
CA SER A 89 -26.39 25.40 -10.35
C SER A 89 -26.70 23.98 -9.84
N LEU A 90 -26.40 22.95 -10.63
CA LEU A 90 -26.57 21.55 -10.26
C LEU A 90 -25.45 21.09 -9.31
N CYS A 91 -24.20 21.40 -9.63
CA CYS A 91 -23.02 21.00 -8.84
C CYS A 91 -22.88 21.83 -7.55
N ASP A 92 -22.90 23.16 -7.66
CA ASP A 92 -22.80 24.08 -6.53
C ASP A 92 -23.51 25.40 -6.85
N ARG A 93 -24.69 25.59 -6.26
CA ARG A 93 -25.47 26.82 -6.44
C ARG A 93 -24.75 28.08 -5.96
N SER A 94 -23.83 27.97 -5.00
CA SER A 94 -23.07 29.12 -4.49
C SER A 94 -22.08 29.68 -5.52
N ALA A 95 -21.57 28.81 -6.40
CA ALA A 95 -20.65 29.14 -7.49
C ALA A 95 -21.28 30.01 -8.60
N LEU A 96 -22.62 30.12 -8.65
CA LEU A 96 -23.30 30.98 -9.63
C LEU A 96 -22.87 32.45 -9.55
N SER A 97 -22.57 32.93 -8.35
CA SER A 97 -22.10 34.31 -8.14
C SER A 97 -20.72 34.56 -8.76
N VAL A 98 -19.84 33.55 -8.71
CA VAL A 98 -18.51 33.59 -9.33
C VAL A 98 -18.64 33.52 -10.85
N TRP A 99 -19.46 32.60 -11.34
CA TRP A 99 -19.76 32.44 -12.78
C TRP A 99 -20.28 33.74 -13.41
N GLN A 100 -21.29 34.37 -12.81
CA GLN A 100 -21.89 35.62 -13.30
C GLN A 100 -20.95 36.82 -13.21
N LYS A 101 -19.98 36.78 -12.29
CA LYS A 101 -18.92 37.79 -12.22
C LYS A 101 -17.87 37.59 -13.31
N ASN A 102 -17.57 36.34 -13.63
CA ASN A 102 -16.51 35.98 -14.57
C ASN A 102 -16.94 36.06 -16.04
N VAL A 103 -18.25 36.01 -16.33
CA VAL A 103 -18.80 36.05 -17.70
C VAL A 103 -19.84 37.18 -17.88
N GLN A 104 -19.57 38.07 -18.82
CA GLN A 104 -20.45 39.16 -19.27
C GLN A 104 -21.28 38.71 -20.48
N ALA A 105 -22.44 38.10 -20.22
CA ALA A 105 -23.29 37.53 -21.27
C ALA A 105 -23.87 38.56 -22.26
N ASP A 106 -23.96 39.83 -21.87
CA ASP A 106 -24.37 40.93 -22.72
C ASP A 106 -23.28 41.38 -23.71
N ALA A 107 -22.04 40.95 -23.50
CA ALA A 107 -20.90 41.21 -24.37
C ALA A 107 -20.59 40.06 -25.34
N PHE A 108 -21.47 39.05 -25.49
CA PHE A 108 -21.25 37.97 -26.45
C PHE A 108 -21.17 38.50 -27.90
N PRO A 109 -20.18 38.06 -28.68
CA PRO A 109 -19.95 38.60 -30.02
C PRO A 109 -20.99 38.07 -31.01
N HIS A 110 -21.28 38.89 -32.03
CA HIS A 110 -22.18 38.51 -33.13
C HIS A 110 -21.46 37.69 -34.21
N ARG A 111 -20.92 36.53 -33.82
CA ARG A 111 -20.26 35.56 -34.71
C ARG A 111 -20.61 34.13 -34.33
N THR A 112 -20.33 33.18 -35.23
CA THR A 112 -20.41 31.74 -34.92
C THR A 112 -19.49 31.42 -33.73
N MET A 113 -20.02 30.64 -32.78
CA MET A 113 -19.27 30.15 -31.65
C MET A 113 -18.31 29.05 -32.12
N LYS A 114 -17.03 29.24 -31.83
CA LYS A 114 -15.97 28.29 -32.13
C LYS A 114 -15.66 27.41 -30.92
N ARG A 115 -14.84 26.38 -31.14
CA ARG A 115 -14.43 25.45 -30.09
C ARG A 115 -13.52 26.11 -29.04
N ASP A 116 -12.72 27.10 -29.43
CA ASP A 116 -11.97 27.93 -28.48
C ASP A 116 -12.88 28.76 -27.56
N ASP A 117 -13.97 29.34 -28.07
CA ASP A 117 -14.96 30.04 -27.24
C ASP A 117 -15.58 29.09 -26.21
N GLY A 118 -15.91 27.87 -26.65
CA GLY A 118 -16.40 26.79 -25.80
C GLY A 118 -15.40 26.41 -24.72
N LEU A 119 -14.12 26.28 -25.08
CA LEU A 119 -13.03 25.98 -24.15
C LEU A 119 -12.86 27.06 -23.08
N VAL A 120 -12.88 28.34 -23.46
CA VAL A 120 -12.77 29.47 -22.53
C VAL A 120 -13.95 29.51 -21.56
N LEU A 121 -15.18 29.37 -22.07
CA LEU A 121 -16.37 29.34 -21.20
C LEU A 121 -16.39 28.10 -20.28
N LEU A 122 -15.90 26.96 -20.76
CA LEU A 122 -15.77 25.74 -19.95
C LEU A 122 -14.74 25.93 -18.82
N MET A 123 -13.62 26.59 -19.10
CA MET A 123 -12.60 26.91 -18.09
C MET A 123 -13.15 27.86 -17.01
N LEU A 124 -13.89 28.90 -17.41
CA LEU A 124 -14.52 29.82 -16.46
C LEU A 124 -15.61 29.14 -15.61
N ALA A 125 -16.31 28.15 -16.17
CA ALA A 125 -17.24 27.32 -15.42
C ALA A 125 -16.50 26.39 -14.43
N ALA A 126 -15.38 25.81 -14.86
CA ALA A 126 -14.54 24.99 -14.00
C ALA A 126 -13.95 25.80 -12.83
N GLU A 127 -13.44 26.99 -13.08
CA GLU A 127 -12.96 27.90 -12.03
C GLU A 127 -14.06 28.23 -11.01
N ALA A 128 -15.28 28.52 -11.46
CA ALA A 128 -16.40 28.80 -10.57
C ALA A 128 -16.70 27.61 -9.63
N LEU A 129 -16.55 26.38 -10.13
CA LEU A 129 -16.75 25.13 -9.39
C LEU A 129 -15.53 24.69 -8.55
N GLY A 130 -14.42 25.42 -8.58
CA GLY A 130 -13.16 24.98 -7.94
C GLY A 130 -12.50 23.79 -8.65
N TYR A 131 -12.81 23.59 -9.93
CA TYR A 131 -12.28 22.54 -10.79
C TYR A 131 -11.00 22.96 -11.54
N ASN A 132 -10.32 23.99 -11.04
CA ASN A 132 -8.99 24.45 -11.42
C ASN A 132 -7.84 23.61 -10.79
N VAL A 133 -8.19 22.51 -10.11
CA VAL A 133 -7.25 21.46 -9.68
C VAL A 133 -7.16 20.39 -10.78
N TYR A 134 -5.94 20.01 -11.16
CA TYR A 134 -5.70 18.97 -12.16
C TYR A 134 -6.12 17.58 -11.65
N ASN A 135 -6.57 16.71 -12.55
CA ASN A 135 -6.90 15.32 -12.22
C ASN A 135 -6.26 14.30 -13.19
N ALA A 136 -5.85 14.70 -14.40
CA ALA A 136 -5.49 13.73 -15.44
C ALA A 136 -4.26 12.89 -15.11
N ARG A 137 -3.28 13.45 -14.39
CA ARG A 137 -2.08 12.72 -13.95
C ARG A 137 -2.42 11.58 -13.00
N ASP A 138 -3.31 11.83 -12.04
CA ASP A 138 -3.75 10.83 -11.07
C ASP A 138 -4.42 9.64 -11.75
N TYR A 139 -5.02 9.85 -12.93
CA TYR A 139 -5.68 8.81 -13.73
C TYR A 139 -4.89 8.38 -14.98
N GLY A 140 -3.59 8.70 -15.06
CA GLY A 140 -2.71 8.26 -16.16
C GLY A 140 -3.09 8.80 -17.55
N PHE A 141 -3.82 9.91 -17.61
CA PHE A 141 -4.43 10.46 -18.83
C PHE A 141 -3.84 11.82 -19.26
N CYS A 142 -2.75 12.26 -18.66
CA CYS A 142 -2.17 13.58 -18.98
C CYS A 142 -1.55 13.60 -20.39
N THR A 143 -2.07 14.42 -21.29
CA THR A 143 -1.62 14.53 -22.70
C THR A 143 -0.68 15.68 -22.97
N GLU A 144 -0.28 16.42 -21.93
CA GLU A 144 0.45 17.69 -22.04
C GLU A 144 1.76 17.59 -22.83
N ASN A 145 2.40 16.42 -22.88
CA ASN A 145 3.67 16.20 -23.58
C ASN A 145 3.51 15.72 -25.04
N TYR A 146 2.27 15.47 -25.49
CA TYR A 146 1.99 14.90 -26.81
C TYR A 146 1.31 15.89 -27.76
N VAL A 147 0.81 17.02 -27.25
CA VAL A 147 0.11 18.02 -28.06
C VAL A 147 1.06 19.03 -28.70
N ASN A 148 0.65 19.54 -29.86
CA ASN A 148 1.33 20.66 -30.51
C ASN A 148 0.78 21.99 -29.99
N TYR A 149 1.41 22.56 -28.97
CA TYR A 149 0.99 23.83 -28.38
C TYR A 149 1.01 25.00 -29.37
N ASP A 150 2.00 25.07 -30.26
CA ASP A 150 2.06 26.14 -31.27
C ASP A 150 0.80 26.11 -32.15
N LEU A 151 0.36 24.90 -32.53
CA LEU A 151 -0.87 24.72 -33.28
C LEU A 151 -2.10 25.14 -32.46
N LEU A 152 -2.23 24.66 -31.22
CA LEU A 152 -3.38 24.99 -30.36
C LEU A 152 -3.48 26.50 -30.10
N PHE A 153 -2.37 27.16 -29.79
CA PHE A 153 -2.33 28.61 -29.58
C PHE A 153 -2.59 29.41 -30.86
N SER A 154 -2.16 28.91 -32.03
CA SER A 154 -2.45 29.55 -33.31
C SER A 154 -3.93 29.47 -33.72
N GLN A 155 -4.69 28.52 -33.15
CA GLN A 155 -6.12 28.34 -33.40
C GLN A 155 -7.02 29.22 -32.52
N LEU A 156 -6.48 29.83 -31.47
CA LEU A 156 -7.23 30.73 -30.59
C LEU A 156 -7.63 32.01 -31.32
N SER A 157 -8.87 32.47 -31.11
CA SER A 157 -9.38 33.71 -31.69
C SER A 157 -8.78 34.97 -31.06
N TRP A 158 -8.38 34.88 -29.79
CA TRP A 158 -7.93 36.02 -28.97
C TRP A 158 -8.95 37.17 -28.87
N ASP A 159 -10.23 36.87 -29.14
CA ASP A 159 -11.35 37.82 -29.14
C ASP A 159 -12.47 37.30 -28.22
N TYR A 160 -12.34 37.60 -26.93
CA TYR A 160 -13.22 37.11 -25.85
C TYR A 160 -13.83 38.28 -25.05
N PRO A 161 -14.69 39.13 -25.66
CA PRO A 161 -15.22 40.34 -25.04
C PRO A 161 -16.12 40.08 -23.81
N TYR A 162 -16.54 38.83 -23.61
CA TYR A 162 -17.41 38.39 -22.54
C TYR A 162 -16.67 37.99 -21.25
N CYS A 163 -15.34 38.14 -21.17
CA CYS A 163 -14.59 37.92 -19.92
C CYS A 163 -13.34 38.81 -19.86
N ASP A 164 -12.77 38.96 -18.67
CA ASP A 164 -11.43 39.52 -18.52
C ASP A 164 -10.38 38.50 -18.98
N ALA A 165 -10.16 38.44 -20.30
CA ALA A 165 -9.30 37.43 -20.91
C ALA A 165 -7.82 37.59 -20.54
N GLY A 166 -7.42 38.74 -20.00
CA GLY A 166 -6.03 39.05 -19.64
C GLY A 166 -5.63 38.62 -18.23
N ARG A 167 -6.60 38.31 -17.35
CA ARG A 167 -6.31 37.88 -15.98
C ARG A 167 -5.78 36.46 -15.92
N GLU A 168 -5.05 36.18 -14.85
CA GLU A 168 -4.55 34.85 -14.53
C GLU A 168 -5.62 34.05 -13.77
N ILE A 169 -5.61 32.73 -13.98
CA ILE A 169 -6.39 31.76 -13.19
C ILE A 169 -5.39 30.86 -12.46
N ASP A 170 -5.44 30.88 -11.13
CA ASP A 170 -4.64 29.98 -10.32
C ASP A 170 -5.06 28.54 -10.60
N MET A 171 -4.08 27.68 -10.89
CA MET A 171 -4.29 26.25 -11.06
C MET A 171 -3.41 25.49 -10.10
N PHE A 172 -3.90 24.33 -9.67
CA PHE A 172 -3.27 23.56 -8.61
C PHE A 172 -3.02 22.13 -9.06
N PHE A 173 -1.83 21.62 -8.71
CA PHE A 173 -1.60 20.20 -8.65
C PHE A 173 -2.30 19.60 -7.41
N PRO A 174 -2.68 18.32 -7.44
CA PRO A 174 -3.32 17.64 -6.30
C PRO A 174 -2.52 17.71 -4.98
N ASP A 175 -1.20 17.86 -5.06
CA ASP A 175 -0.25 17.95 -3.95
C ASP A 175 -0.03 19.37 -3.41
N GLY A 176 -0.76 20.37 -3.91
CA GLY A 176 -0.75 21.73 -3.40
C GLY A 176 0.26 22.67 -4.06
N GLY A 177 0.91 22.25 -5.15
CA GLY A 177 1.71 23.15 -5.99
C GLY A 177 0.86 24.05 -6.88
N GLU A 178 1.13 25.35 -6.89
CA GLU A 178 0.55 26.31 -7.83
C GLU A 178 1.25 26.19 -9.20
N ASP A 179 0.45 26.12 -10.27
CA ASP A 179 0.89 26.17 -11.66
C ASP A 179 0.37 27.47 -12.27
N PRO A 180 1.14 28.57 -12.21
CA PRO A 180 0.69 29.86 -12.71
C PRO A 180 0.76 29.83 -14.24
N ILE A 181 -0.37 29.60 -14.88
CA ILE A 181 -0.44 29.57 -16.32
C ILE A 181 -1.28 30.72 -16.82
N GLY A 182 -0.58 31.82 -17.09
CA GLY A 182 -0.94 32.87 -18.04
C GLY A 182 -2.37 33.37 -18.01
N SER A 183 -2.77 34.01 -19.11
CA SER A 183 -4.09 34.58 -19.27
C SER A 183 -5.16 33.48 -19.44
N VAL A 184 -6.44 33.78 -19.14
CA VAL A 184 -7.57 32.81 -19.19
C VAL A 184 -7.53 31.84 -20.40
N PRO A 185 -7.33 32.28 -21.66
CA PRO A 185 -7.30 31.37 -22.80
C PRO A 185 -6.09 30.43 -22.80
N ILE A 186 -4.95 30.90 -22.28
CA ILE A 186 -3.75 30.07 -22.12
C ILE A 186 -4.00 29.01 -21.04
N SER A 187 -4.54 29.43 -19.89
CA SER A 187 -4.91 28.51 -18.81
C SER A 187 -5.86 27.42 -19.32
N ALA A 188 -6.86 27.78 -20.14
CA ALA A 188 -7.84 26.85 -20.67
C ALA A 188 -7.21 25.76 -21.55
N VAL A 189 -6.25 26.11 -22.42
CA VAL A 189 -5.51 25.15 -23.27
C VAL A 189 -4.72 24.16 -22.43
N PHE A 190 -4.01 24.64 -21.42
CA PHE A 190 -3.23 23.79 -20.53
C PHE A 190 -4.11 22.92 -19.62
N TRP A 191 -5.16 23.50 -19.06
CA TRP A 191 -6.13 22.83 -18.21
C TRP A 191 -6.79 21.64 -18.91
N MET A 192 -7.20 21.77 -20.18
CA MET A 192 -7.84 20.66 -20.90
C MET A 192 -6.89 19.47 -21.22
N GLN A 193 -5.57 19.67 -21.08
CA GLN A 193 -4.58 18.57 -21.18
C GLN A 193 -4.31 17.89 -19.84
N ARG A 194 -4.60 18.60 -18.73
CA ARG A 194 -4.31 18.17 -17.35
C ARG A 194 -5.56 17.81 -16.56
N ARG A 195 -6.73 17.89 -17.20
CA ARG A 195 -8.02 17.53 -16.63
C ARG A 195 -8.90 16.81 -17.64
N MET A 196 -9.72 15.89 -17.14
CA MET A 196 -10.51 14.98 -17.97
C MET A 196 -11.76 14.46 -17.25
N ASP A 197 -12.70 13.88 -18.00
CA ASP A 197 -13.88 13.14 -17.51
C ASP A 197 -13.46 11.84 -16.83
N VAL A 198 -13.38 11.81 -15.50
CA VAL A 198 -12.81 10.66 -14.74
C VAL A 198 -13.63 9.39 -14.84
N HIS A 199 -14.89 9.46 -15.26
CA HIS A 199 -15.73 8.28 -15.43
C HIS A 199 -15.42 7.57 -16.76
N TYR A 200 -15.18 8.32 -17.83
CA TYR A 200 -15.06 7.77 -19.19
C TYR A 200 -13.68 7.93 -19.84
N HIS A 201 -12.71 8.54 -19.15
CA HIS A 201 -11.35 8.77 -19.65
C HIS A 201 -11.33 9.52 -20.99
N ARG A 202 -11.97 10.69 -21.01
CA ARG A 202 -12.08 11.54 -22.22
C ARG A 202 -11.65 12.98 -21.95
N HIS A 203 -11.05 13.60 -22.97
CA HIS A 203 -10.91 15.05 -23.03
C HIS A 203 -12.28 15.71 -23.16
N PHE A 204 -12.40 16.96 -22.72
CA PHE A 204 -13.65 17.73 -22.87
C PHE A 204 -14.06 17.93 -24.33
N PHE A 205 -13.10 17.89 -25.24
CA PHE A 205 -13.31 17.97 -26.68
C PHE A 205 -12.65 16.78 -27.37
N ASP A 206 -13.34 16.19 -28.34
CA ASP A 206 -12.76 15.15 -29.18
C ASP A 206 -11.71 15.77 -30.11
N GLY A 207 -10.52 15.17 -30.13
CA GLY A 207 -9.43 15.54 -31.04
C GLY A 207 -9.22 14.47 -32.11
N ASP A 208 -8.44 14.81 -33.14
CA ASP A 208 -7.98 13.81 -34.10
C ASP A 208 -6.87 12.91 -33.51
N LYS A 209 -6.35 12.01 -34.34
CA LYS A 209 -5.28 11.07 -33.97
C LYS A 209 -3.96 11.75 -33.56
N GLU A 210 -3.78 13.03 -33.89
CA GLU A 210 -2.62 13.85 -33.56
C GLU A 210 -2.91 14.77 -32.35
N LEU A 211 -4.04 14.55 -31.67
CA LEU A 211 -4.54 15.38 -30.56
C LEU A 211 -4.76 16.84 -30.97
N ASN A 212 -5.10 17.09 -32.24
CA ASN A 212 -5.60 18.37 -32.67
C ASN A 212 -7.08 18.49 -32.31
N PHE A 213 -7.41 19.42 -31.43
CA PHE A 213 -8.79 19.64 -30.97
C PHE A 213 -9.59 20.56 -31.88
N HIS A 214 -8.97 21.06 -32.97
CA HIS A 214 -9.60 21.90 -33.99
C HIS A 214 -10.28 23.14 -33.38
N LEU A 215 -9.56 23.86 -32.52
CA LEU A 215 -10.12 24.96 -31.72
C LEU A 215 -10.65 26.12 -32.58
N ASP A 216 -10.18 26.24 -33.81
CA ASP A 216 -10.58 27.26 -34.79
C ASP A 216 -11.90 26.96 -35.51
N GLN A 217 -12.44 25.74 -35.37
CA GLN A 217 -13.67 25.28 -36.02
C GLN A 217 -14.93 25.62 -35.21
N PRO A 218 -16.12 25.68 -35.87
CA PRO A 218 -17.39 25.84 -35.17
C PRO A 218 -17.62 24.76 -34.10
N LEU A 219 -18.13 25.16 -32.94
CA LEU A 219 -18.57 24.23 -31.92
C LEU A 219 -19.97 23.71 -32.30
N THR A 220 -20.14 22.40 -32.44
CA THR A 220 -21.47 21.80 -32.61
C THR A 220 -22.18 21.69 -31.27
N ARG A 221 -23.52 21.63 -31.29
CA ARG A 221 -24.32 21.40 -30.08
C ARG A 221 -23.97 20.08 -29.41
N GLU A 222 -23.75 19.02 -30.20
CA GLU A 222 -23.29 17.71 -29.71
C GLU A 222 -21.97 17.83 -28.92
N ALA A 223 -20.95 18.48 -29.51
CA ALA A 223 -19.66 18.66 -28.86
C ALA A 223 -19.76 19.55 -27.61
N GLY A 224 -20.63 20.57 -27.64
CA GLY A 224 -20.90 21.41 -26.47
C GLY A 224 -21.54 20.63 -25.33
N ILE A 225 -22.53 19.78 -25.63
CA ILE A 225 -23.21 18.91 -24.66
C ILE A 225 -22.21 17.90 -24.07
N ALA A 226 -21.39 17.28 -24.91
CA ALA A 226 -20.33 16.38 -24.49
C ALA A 226 -19.37 17.07 -23.52
N ALA A 227 -18.88 18.26 -23.85
CA ALA A 227 -17.99 19.03 -22.98
C ALA A 227 -18.62 19.32 -21.61
N ALA A 228 -19.92 19.66 -21.57
CA ALA A 228 -20.64 19.91 -20.32
C ALA A 228 -20.76 18.68 -19.42
N VAL A 229 -21.13 17.53 -20.00
CA VAL A 229 -21.23 16.26 -19.26
C VAL A 229 -19.86 15.79 -18.81
N ARG A 230 -18.83 15.95 -19.64
CA ARG A 230 -17.46 15.63 -19.28
C ARG A 230 -16.96 16.52 -18.14
N LEU A 231 -17.35 17.80 -18.10
CA LEU A 231 -17.09 18.69 -16.97
C LEU A 231 -17.83 18.24 -15.69
N TYR A 232 -19.09 17.80 -15.80
CA TYR A 232 -19.80 17.21 -14.67
C TYR A 232 -19.06 15.97 -14.11
N ASN A 233 -18.70 15.03 -14.99
CA ASN A 233 -18.03 13.78 -14.61
C ASN A 233 -16.56 13.94 -14.20
N SER A 234 -15.99 15.13 -14.35
CA SER A 234 -14.58 15.38 -14.05
C SER A 234 -14.34 15.78 -12.59
N GLU A 235 -15.41 15.92 -11.80
CA GLU A 235 -15.34 16.14 -10.35
C GLU A 235 -14.32 15.19 -9.71
N LYS A 236 -13.47 15.74 -8.84
CA LYS A 236 -12.51 14.93 -8.10
C LYS A 236 -13.31 13.91 -7.29
N LEU A 237 -13.27 12.63 -7.67
CA LEU A 237 -13.59 11.55 -6.73
C LEU A 237 -12.78 11.88 -5.49
N ALA A 238 -13.45 12.22 -4.39
CA ALA A 238 -12.76 12.44 -3.14
C ALA A 238 -12.00 11.14 -2.86
N TYR A 239 -10.69 11.16 -3.11
CA TYR A 239 -9.80 10.11 -2.67
C TYR A 239 -9.97 10.04 -1.17
N ASN A 240 -10.79 9.08 -0.75
CA ASN A 240 -10.95 8.75 0.64
C ASN A 240 -10.19 7.44 0.83
N PRO A 241 -8.91 7.48 1.23
CA PRO A 241 -8.18 6.28 1.64
C PRO A 241 -8.88 5.59 2.83
N TYR A 242 -9.83 6.29 3.45
CA TYR A 242 -10.74 5.81 4.48
C TYR A 242 -12.18 5.63 3.97
N ALA A 243 -12.40 5.32 2.68
CA ALA A 243 -13.62 4.65 2.24
C ALA A 243 -13.63 3.23 2.86
N LEU A 244 -13.71 3.19 4.18
CA LEU A 244 -13.69 2.04 5.07
C LEU A 244 -14.93 1.17 4.90
N ASN A 245 -15.95 1.69 4.20
CA ASN A 245 -17.14 0.93 3.89
C ASN A 245 -16.79 -0.09 2.82
N MET A 246 -16.46 -1.31 3.27
CA MET A 246 -16.38 -2.48 2.43
C MET A 246 -17.62 -2.54 1.53
N ARG A 247 -17.42 -2.77 0.23
CA ARG A 247 -18.51 -2.98 -0.73
C ARG A 247 -19.48 -4.02 -0.17
N THR A 248 -20.77 -3.81 -0.44
CA THR A 248 -21.79 -4.76 0.01
C THR A 248 -21.61 -6.09 -0.75
N PRO A 249 -21.42 -7.23 -0.06
CA PRO A 249 -21.15 -8.49 -0.74
C PRO A 249 -22.32 -8.95 -1.63
N THR A 250 -22.05 -9.13 -2.92
CA THR A 250 -22.99 -9.74 -3.87
C THR A 250 -23.03 -11.27 -3.71
N GLY A 251 -23.79 -11.96 -4.58
CA GLY A 251 -23.75 -13.43 -4.64
C GLY A 251 -22.38 -13.99 -5.04
N GLU A 252 -21.65 -13.28 -5.92
CA GLU A 252 -20.31 -13.67 -6.36
C GLU A 252 -19.28 -13.48 -5.23
N ASP A 253 -19.35 -12.37 -4.49
CA ASP A 253 -18.52 -12.13 -3.30
C ASP A 253 -18.71 -13.25 -2.28
N LYS A 254 -19.97 -13.60 -1.98
CA LYS A 254 -20.29 -14.68 -1.04
C LYS A 254 -19.75 -16.03 -1.49
N ALA A 255 -19.72 -16.29 -2.80
CA ALA A 255 -19.15 -17.52 -3.34
C ALA A 255 -17.62 -17.57 -3.16
N ILE A 256 -16.93 -16.46 -3.42
CA ILE A 256 -15.49 -16.31 -3.17
C ILE A 256 -15.18 -16.52 -1.69
N LEU A 257 -15.88 -15.81 -0.81
CA LEU A 257 -15.65 -15.89 0.63
C LEU A 257 -15.94 -17.28 1.18
N LYS A 258 -16.97 -17.97 0.66
CA LYS A 258 -17.26 -19.35 1.01
C LYS A 258 -16.15 -20.32 0.55
N ALA A 259 -15.58 -20.11 -0.62
CA ALA A 259 -14.48 -20.93 -1.12
C ALA A 259 -13.19 -20.71 -0.31
N ALA A 260 -12.89 -19.46 0.04
CA ALA A 260 -11.78 -19.12 0.91
C ALA A 260 -11.94 -19.73 2.32
N GLU A 261 -13.14 -19.67 2.89
CA GLU A 261 -13.45 -20.32 4.16
C GLU A 261 -13.30 -21.84 4.07
N ALA A 262 -13.72 -22.47 2.98
CA ALA A 262 -13.52 -23.91 2.78
C ALA A 262 -12.03 -24.28 2.72
N GLN A 263 -11.20 -23.48 2.02
CA GLN A 263 -9.75 -23.66 1.98
C GLN A 263 -9.13 -23.48 3.38
N LYS A 264 -9.51 -22.43 4.12
CA LYS A 264 -9.09 -22.21 5.51
C LYS A 264 -9.44 -23.41 6.39
N GLN A 265 -10.67 -23.91 6.32
CA GLN A 265 -11.08 -25.08 7.11
C GLN A 265 -10.31 -26.34 6.72
N ALA A 266 -10.04 -26.56 5.43
CA ALA A 266 -9.21 -27.67 4.97
C ALA A 266 -7.78 -27.61 5.56
N ILE A 267 -7.22 -26.40 5.68
CA ILE A 267 -5.92 -26.17 6.31
C ILE A 267 -5.98 -26.44 7.81
N LEU A 268 -6.92 -25.82 8.52
CA LEU A 268 -7.04 -25.89 9.98
C LEU A 268 -7.37 -27.31 10.48
N THR A 269 -8.17 -28.05 9.73
CA THR A 269 -8.60 -29.40 10.10
C THR A 269 -7.73 -30.51 9.49
N ASN A 270 -6.67 -30.16 8.74
CA ASN A 270 -5.76 -31.15 8.20
C ASN A 270 -5.15 -32.01 9.34
N THR A 271 -5.23 -33.32 9.18
CA THR A 271 -4.71 -34.31 10.14
C THR A 271 -3.51 -35.08 9.60
N ASP A 272 -2.96 -34.65 8.45
CA ASP A 272 -1.79 -35.30 7.86
C ASP A 272 -0.59 -35.15 8.80
N THR A 273 0.13 -36.24 8.96
CA THR A 273 1.40 -36.29 9.68
C THR A 273 2.48 -36.68 8.68
N MET A 274 3.49 -35.84 8.51
CA MET A 274 4.64 -36.15 7.67
C MET A 274 5.46 -37.27 8.28
N LYS A 275 5.91 -38.24 7.49
CA LYS A 275 6.81 -39.31 7.96
C LYS A 275 8.26 -38.88 7.82
N CYS A 276 9.01 -38.95 8.92
CA CYS A 276 10.46 -38.78 8.92
C CYS A 276 11.16 -39.99 8.28
N LYS A 277 12.41 -39.79 7.86
CA LYS A 277 13.27 -40.85 7.31
C LYS A 277 14.19 -41.45 8.39
N GLY A 278 14.55 -40.64 9.37
CA GLY A 278 15.33 -41.00 10.55
C GLY A 278 14.42 -41.35 11.73
N THR A 279 14.81 -40.90 12.91
CA THR A 279 14.15 -41.17 14.18
C THR A 279 12.96 -40.24 14.39
N ALA A 280 11.85 -40.79 14.88
CA ALA A 280 10.68 -40.03 15.30
C ALA A 280 10.75 -39.75 16.80
N TYR A 281 10.75 -38.48 17.18
CA TYR A 281 10.68 -38.00 18.55
C TYR A 281 9.29 -37.41 18.82
N TYR A 282 8.77 -37.62 20.01
CA TYR A 282 7.41 -37.23 20.41
C TYR A 282 7.46 -36.26 21.57
N VAL A 283 6.58 -35.27 21.53
CA VAL A 283 6.46 -34.22 22.54
C VAL A 283 4.99 -34.12 22.98
N SER A 284 4.72 -34.13 24.29
CA SER A 284 3.39 -34.02 24.88
C SER A 284 3.48 -33.19 26.15
N ASN A 285 2.54 -32.28 26.42
CA ASN A 285 2.50 -31.57 27.70
C ASN A 285 2.36 -32.50 28.93
N THR A 286 1.98 -33.76 28.74
CA THR A 286 1.93 -34.79 29.80
C THR A 286 3.17 -35.69 29.85
N GLY A 287 4.15 -35.44 28.97
CA GLY A 287 5.41 -36.17 28.89
C GLY A 287 6.38 -35.84 30.02
N ASN A 288 7.64 -36.24 29.83
CA ASN A 288 8.72 -35.98 30.78
C ASN A 288 10.05 -35.85 30.03
N ASP A 289 10.81 -34.78 30.30
CA ASP A 289 12.07 -34.48 29.60
C ASP A 289 13.22 -35.45 29.94
N SER A 290 13.04 -36.33 30.94
CA SER A 290 13.95 -37.45 31.19
C SER A 290 13.67 -38.69 30.34
N ASN A 291 12.58 -38.69 29.57
CA ASN A 291 12.26 -39.78 28.65
C ASN A 291 13.15 -39.76 27.40
N ASP A 292 13.16 -40.88 26.67
CA ASP A 292 13.91 -41.00 25.40
C ASP A 292 13.25 -40.28 24.22
N GLY A 293 11.98 -39.88 24.32
CA GLY A 293 11.22 -39.23 23.25
C GLY A 293 10.79 -40.18 22.13
N LEU A 294 11.09 -41.48 22.17
CA LEU A 294 10.99 -42.37 21.00
C LEU A 294 9.59 -42.96 20.77
N SER A 295 8.63 -42.64 21.64
CA SER A 295 7.22 -43.03 21.49
C SER A 295 6.29 -41.99 22.12
N PRO A 296 5.00 -41.95 21.75
CA PRO A 296 4.02 -41.11 22.44
C PRO A 296 3.97 -41.35 23.97
N GLN A 297 4.21 -42.59 24.42
CA GLN A 297 4.19 -42.95 25.84
C GLN A 297 5.46 -42.49 26.58
N THR A 298 6.55 -42.26 25.85
CA THR A 298 7.84 -41.79 26.36
C THR A 298 8.19 -40.41 25.77
N ALA A 299 7.17 -39.59 25.51
CA ALA A 299 7.36 -38.27 24.93
C ALA A 299 8.10 -37.31 25.90
N TRP A 300 8.83 -36.36 25.33
CA TRP A 300 9.33 -35.18 26.05
C TRP A 300 8.17 -34.24 26.40
N ALA A 301 8.39 -33.36 27.37
CA ALA A 301 7.40 -32.39 27.84
C ALA A 301 7.55 -31.00 27.21
N THR A 302 8.78 -30.52 27.04
CA THR A 302 9.07 -29.10 26.80
C THR A 302 9.78 -28.81 25.47
N LEU A 303 9.74 -27.55 25.05
CA LEU A 303 10.59 -27.06 23.95
C LEU A 303 12.06 -27.07 24.31
N GLU A 304 12.42 -26.92 25.60
CA GLU A 304 13.81 -26.96 26.04
C GLU A 304 14.45 -28.32 25.76
N ALA A 305 13.72 -29.41 25.99
CA ALA A 305 14.18 -30.75 25.62
C ALA A 305 14.35 -30.91 24.09
N VAL A 306 13.42 -30.37 23.30
CA VAL A 306 13.52 -30.38 21.82
C VAL A 306 14.73 -29.59 21.35
N ASN A 307 14.93 -28.38 21.86
CA ASN A 307 16.01 -27.48 21.47
C ASN A 307 17.38 -28.02 21.90
N SER A 308 17.44 -28.77 23.01
CA SER A 308 18.68 -29.37 23.54
C SER A 308 19.00 -30.75 22.95
N ALA A 309 18.06 -31.36 22.23
CA ALA A 309 18.26 -32.68 21.62
C ALA A 309 19.27 -32.60 20.47
N ASN A 310 20.11 -33.63 20.31
CA ASN A 310 20.97 -33.76 19.14
C ASN A 310 20.19 -34.46 18.02
N LEU A 311 19.53 -33.68 17.16
CA LEU A 311 18.71 -34.20 16.07
C LEU A 311 19.55 -34.28 14.79
N ALA A 312 19.31 -35.30 13.97
CA ALA A 312 19.99 -35.48 12.69
C ALA A 312 19.06 -35.17 11.52
N ALA A 313 19.65 -34.72 10.40
CA ALA A 313 18.90 -34.54 9.16
C ALA A 313 18.11 -35.81 8.77
N GLY A 314 16.81 -35.65 8.55
CA GLY A 314 15.87 -36.74 8.29
C GLY A 314 15.06 -37.19 9.49
N ASP A 315 15.43 -36.81 10.72
CA ASP A 315 14.62 -37.03 11.93
C ASP A 315 13.33 -36.20 11.91
N GLY A 316 12.37 -36.56 12.77
CA GLY A 316 11.12 -35.85 12.95
C GLY A 316 10.80 -35.61 14.42
N VAL A 317 10.36 -34.41 14.76
CA VAL A 317 9.81 -34.03 16.06
C VAL A 317 8.31 -33.83 15.90
N TYR A 318 7.53 -34.62 16.63
CA TYR A 318 6.09 -34.65 16.56
C TYR A 318 5.48 -34.14 17.87
N PHE A 319 4.74 -33.04 17.79
CA PHE A 319 4.01 -32.45 18.90
C PHE A 319 2.59 -32.99 18.99
N GLU A 320 2.14 -33.30 20.20
CA GLU A 320 0.79 -33.82 20.44
C GLU A 320 -0.27 -32.75 20.11
N ARG A 321 -1.26 -33.14 19.30
CA ARG A 321 -2.42 -32.30 19.01
C ARG A 321 -3.17 -31.93 20.28
N GLY A 322 -3.64 -30.68 20.33
CA GLY A 322 -4.24 -30.07 21.52
C GLY A 322 -3.24 -29.59 22.58
N GLY A 323 -1.94 -29.86 22.41
CA GLY A 323 -0.89 -29.34 23.29
C GLY A 323 -0.55 -27.87 23.02
N THR A 324 -0.03 -27.21 24.05
CA THR A 324 0.49 -25.84 23.99
C THR A 324 1.88 -25.77 24.58
N TRP A 325 2.83 -25.29 23.78
CA TRP A 325 4.19 -25.01 24.17
C TRP A 325 4.47 -23.52 24.05
N ARG A 326 5.20 -22.97 25.03
CA ARG A 326 5.48 -21.54 25.12
C ARG A 326 6.98 -21.29 25.03
N GLY A 327 7.37 -20.26 24.28
CA GLY A 327 8.75 -19.90 24.00
C GLY A 327 9.13 -20.12 22.53
N GLN A 328 10.43 -20.19 22.27
CA GLN A 328 10.99 -20.25 20.93
C GLN A 328 11.45 -21.67 20.55
N LEU A 329 11.15 -22.08 19.32
CA LEU A 329 11.64 -23.33 18.73
C LEU A 329 12.92 -23.07 17.91
N TRP A 330 13.99 -23.80 18.23
CA TRP A 330 15.26 -23.76 17.49
C TRP A 330 15.35 -24.99 16.60
N ALA A 331 15.13 -24.77 15.30
CA ALA A 331 15.14 -25.85 14.34
C ALA A 331 16.57 -26.33 14.04
N GLN A 332 16.69 -27.60 13.65
CA GLN A 332 17.95 -28.21 13.23
C GLN A 332 17.88 -28.63 11.75
N GLU A 333 19.04 -28.64 11.08
CA GLU A 333 19.13 -28.84 9.63
C GLU A 333 18.45 -30.14 9.19
N GLY A 334 17.54 -30.06 8.22
CA GLY A 334 16.89 -31.22 7.62
C GLY A 334 15.89 -31.97 8.53
N VAL A 335 15.46 -31.38 9.64
CA VAL A 335 14.50 -31.98 10.57
C VAL A 335 13.06 -31.56 10.24
N ILE A 336 12.13 -32.50 10.41
CA ILE A 336 10.69 -32.24 10.28
C ILE A 336 10.12 -31.91 11.67
N TYR A 337 9.39 -30.81 11.80
CA TYR A 337 8.61 -30.44 12.97
C TYR A 337 7.13 -30.51 12.61
N SER A 338 6.39 -31.43 13.23
CA SER A 338 5.00 -31.69 12.86
C SER A 338 4.12 -32.14 14.03
N ALA A 339 2.89 -32.55 13.74
CA ALA A 339 1.88 -32.94 14.72
C ALA A 339 1.61 -34.45 14.70
N TYR A 340 1.24 -35.02 15.84
CA TYR A 340 0.67 -36.38 15.96
C TYR A 340 -0.56 -36.40 16.89
N GLY A 341 -1.30 -37.50 16.88
CA GLY A 341 -2.49 -37.68 17.71
C GLY A 341 -3.76 -37.10 17.06
N GLU A 342 -4.74 -36.76 17.89
CA GLU A 342 -6.06 -36.27 17.47
C GLU A 342 -6.35 -34.89 18.09
N GLY A 343 -7.22 -34.10 17.44
CA GLY A 343 -7.64 -32.78 17.95
C GLY A 343 -7.01 -31.60 17.19
N ALA A 344 -7.02 -30.42 17.83
CA ALA A 344 -6.50 -29.18 17.26
C ALA A 344 -4.99 -29.27 16.99
N LYS A 345 -4.47 -28.42 16.09
CA LYS A 345 -3.02 -28.35 15.83
C LYS A 345 -2.27 -28.04 17.15
N PRO A 346 -1.07 -28.59 17.34
CA PRO A 346 -0.20 -28.20 18.45
C PRO A 346 0.13 -26.71 18.36
N ASN A 347 0.00 -26.02 19.48
CA ASN A 347 0.26 -24.59 19.61
C ASN A 347 1.71 -24.36 20.03
N ILE A 348 2.45 -23.53 19.30
CA ILE A 348 3.73 -22.98 19.71
C ILE A 348 3.55 -21.47 19.81
N TYR A 349 3.47 -20.96 21.03
CA TYR A 349 3.21 -19.55 21.31
C TYR A 349 4.48 -18.86 21.81
N ALA A 350 4.80 -17.68 21.28
CA ALA A 350 5.83 -16.85 21.92
C ALA A 350 5.30 -16.23 23.22
N SER A 351 3.99 -16.10 23.37
CA SER A 351 3.40 -15.59 24.62
C SER A 351 3.81 -16.46 25.82
N PRO A 352 4.34 -15.83 26.89
CA PRO A 352 4.91 -16.57 28.03
C PRO A 352 3.85 -17.27 28.87
N GLU A 353 2.62 -16.76 28.90
CA GLU A 353 1.50 -17.33 29.64
C GLU A 353 0.15 -16.70 29.24
N ASN A 354 -0.96 -17.31 29.69
CA ASN A 354 -2.27 -16.68 29.65
C ASN A 354 -2.45 -15.75 30.87
N GLY A 355 -2.71 -14.48 30.61
CA GLY A 355 -2.88 -13.41 31.60
C GLY A 355 -4.29 -13.26 32.19
N ALA A 356 -5.24 -14.12 31.83
CA ALA A 356 -6.62 -14.11 32.32
C ALA A 356 -6.76 -14.68 33.75
N ASP A 357 -5.96 -14.18 34.69
CA ASP A 357 -6.08 -14.46 36.11
C ASP A 357 -6.14 -13.12 36.86
N PRO A 358 -7.23 -12.83 37.62
CA PRO A 358 -7.38 -11.58 38.34
C PRO A 358 -6.23 -11.28 39.31
N ALA A 359 -5.56 -12.30 39.85
CA ALA A 359 -4.43 -12.16 40.76
C ALA A 359 -3.15 -11.63 40.08
N LYS A 360 -3.09 -11.68 38.74
CA LYS A 360 -1.98 -11.20 37.92
C LYS A 360 -2.06 -9.70 37.62
N TRP A 361 -3.13 -9.03 38.04
CA TRP A 361 -3.35 -7.61 37.76
C TRP A 361 -3.60 -6.83 39.05
N SER A 362 -2.99 -5.64 39.13
CA SER A 362 -3.21 -4.71 40.23
C SER A 362 -3.56 -3.32 39.71
N LEU A 363 -4.50 -2.64 40.36
CA LEU A 363 -4.92 -1.31 39.95
C LEU A 363 -3.79 -0.30 40.23
N LEU A 364 -3.41 0.48 39.22
CA LEU A 364 -2.42 1.53 39.35
C LEU A 364 -2.93 2.60 40.32
N LYS A 365 -2.16 2.85 41.38
CA LYS A 365 -2.54 3.78 42.46
C LYS A 365 -2.91 5.17 41.92
N GLY A 366 -4.11 5.62 42.27
CA GLY A 366 -4.66 6.92 41.86
C GLY A 366 -5.29 6.91 40.47
N THR A 367 -5.67 5.73 39.97
CA THR A 367 -6.47 5.52 38.77
C THR A 367 -7.57 4.52 39.11
N ASP A 368 -8.63 4.47 38.29
CA ASP A 368 -9.77 3.56 38.51
C ASP A 368 -9.86 2.46 37.43
N ASN A 369 -8.99 2.51 36.42
CA ASN A 369 -9.09 1.71 35.20
C ASN A 369 -7.73 1.35 34.56
N ILE A 370 -6.60 1.75 35.13
CA ILE A 370 -5.29 1.36 34.62
C ILE A 370 -4.74 0.24 35.49
N TRP A 371 -4.46 -0.89 34.86
CA TRP A 371 -4.02 -2.12 35.49
C TRP A 371 -2.56 -2.38 35.17
N VAL A 372 -1.84 -2.84 36.18
CA VAL A 372 -0.41 -3.18 36.13
C VAL A 372 -0.31 -4.69 36.19
N TYR A 373 0.36 -5.29 35.21
CA TYR A 373 0.65 -6.72 35.22
C TYR A 373 1.65 -7.06 36.32
N HIS A 374 1.54 -8.24 36.93
CA HIS A 374 2.27 -8.58 38.16
C HIS A 374 3.78 -8.81 37.96
N THR A 375 4.24 -9.00 36.72
CA THR A 375 5.64 -9.26 36.38
C THR A 375 6.05 -8.37 35.21
N ASP A 376 7.33 -7.99 35.20
CA ASP A 376 7.91 -7.29 34.07
C ASP A 376 7.92 -8.20 32.84
N MET A 377 7.62 -7.61 31.68
CA MET A 377 7.49 -8.33 30.42
C MET A 377 8.39 -7.71 29.36
N MET A 378 8.83 -8.56 28.41
CA MET A 378 9.34 -8.06 27.14
C MET A 378 8.32 -7.12 26.50
N ASP A 379 8.80 -6.20 25.67
CA ASP A 379 7.88 -5.36 24.89
C ASP A 379 6.85 -6.23 24.17
N CYS A 380 5.57 -5.90 24.35
CA CYS A 380 4.46 -6.60 23.71
C CYS A 380 4.00 -5.82 22.49
N GLY A 381 3.95 -6.46 21.32
CA GLY A 381 3.48 -5.84 20.09
C GLY A 381 1.97 -5.69 20.04
N ILE A 382 1.25 -6.67 20.60
CA ILE A 382 -0.20 -6.70 20.74
C ILE A 382 -0.59 -7.52 21.99
N LEU A 383 -1.68 -7.13 22.63
CA LEU A 383 -2.40 -7.98 23.59
C LEU A 383 -3.62 -8.55 22.89
N VAL A 384 -3.81 -9.86 22.94
CA VAL A 384 -4.93 -10.55 22.30
C VAL A 384 -5.87 -11.11 23.36
N PHE A 385 -7.14 -10.74 23.28
CA PHE A 385 -8.16 -11.10 24.26
C PHE A 385 -9.14 -12.13 23.69
N ASN A 386 -9.60 -13.07 24.52
CA ASN A 386 -10.57 -14.12 24.18
C ASN A 386 -10.26 -14.80 22.83
N GLU A 387 -9.06 -15.34 22.67
CA GLU A 387 -8.62 -16.03 21.45
C GLU A 387 -8.75 -15.20 20.15
N GLY A 388 -8.73 -13.86 20.27
CA GLY A 388 -8.75 -12.95 19.12
C GLY A 388 -10.08 -12.25 18.85
N GLU A 389 -11.04 -12.32 19.77
CA GLU A 389 -12.28 -11.53 19.67
C GLU A 389 -12.02 -10.02 19.81
N LEU A 390 -11.03 -9.65 20.63
CA LEU A 390 -10.61 -8.28 20.90
C LEU A 390 -9.09 -8.21 20.98
N TRP A 391 -8.55 -7.00 20.84
CA TRP A 391 -7.12 -6.75 20.97
C TRP A 391 -6.82 -5.38 21.57
N GLY A 392 -5.63 -5.26 22.15
CA GLY A 392 -5.14 -4.01 22.71
C GLY A 392 -4.58 -3.06 21.65
N THR A 393 -4.69 -1.76 21.89
CA THR A 393 -4.02 -0.73 21.09
C THR A 393 -2.70 -0.35 21.75
N LYS A 394 -1.58 -0.66 21.09
CA LYS A 394 -0.24 -0.36 21.61
C LYS A 394 0.06 1.14 21.53
N VAL A 395 0.68 1.67 22.58
CA VAL A 395 1.43 2.93 22.52
C VAL A 395 2.85 2.65 22.04
N ALA A 396 3.27 3.29 20.95
CA ALA A 396 4.61 3.18 20.37
C ALA A 396 5.43 4.47 20.62
N PRO A 397 6.09 4.61 21.79
CA PRO A 397 6.87 5.80 22.11
C PRO A 397 8.15 5.89 21.26
N ARG A 398 8.72 7.08 21.12
CA ARG A 398 10.12 7.25 20.69
C ARG A 398 11.06 6.98 21.86
N TYR A 399 12.30 6.60 21.59
CA TYR A 399 13.34 6.53 22.61
C TYR A 399 14.50 7.48 22.29
N MET A 400 14.61 8.56 23.06
CA MET A 400 15.74 9.50 23.01
C MET A 400 16.04 10.03 24.41
N GLU A 401 17.28 10.47 24.63
CA GLU A 401 17.68 11.15 25.88
C GLU A 401 17.45 10.32 27.16
N GLY A 402 17.45 8.99 27.06
CA GLY A 402 17.35 8.10 28.21
C GLY A 402 15.93 7.73 28.65
N TYR A 403 14.88 8.10 27.91
CA TYR A 403 13.49 7.78 28.26
C TYR A 403 12.60 7.50 27.04
N LEU A 404 11.50 6.77 27.27
CA LEU A 404 10.43 6.57 26.29
C LEU A 404 9.54 7.82 26.24
N SER A 405 9.55 8.54 25.12
CA SER A 405 8.85 9.80 24.93
C SER A 405 7.56 9.69 24.13
N THR A 406 6.62 10.57 24.45
CA THR A 406 5.30 10.67 23.81
C THR A 406 5.37 11.18 22.36
N ILE A 407 4.20 11.25 21.69
CA ILE A 407 3.99 11.96 20.41
C ILE A 407 4.23 13.49 20.55
N GLN A 408 4.23 14.03 21.77
CA GLN A 408 4.68 15.37 22.12
C GLN A 408 6.16 15.30 22.58
N GLU A 409 7.05 15.57 21.64
CA GLU A 409 8.51 15.45 21.77
C GLU A 409 9.08 16.06 23.07
N GLY A 410 9.95 15.32 23.77
CA GLY A 410 10.81 15.84 24.85
C GLY A 410 10.38 15.59 26.31
N LYS A 411 9.43 14.68 26.58
CA LYS A 411 9.06 14.28 27.96
C LYS A 411 8.75 12.78 28.09
N PRO A 412 8.99 12.16 29.27
CA PRO A 412 8.61 10.77 29.53
C PRO A 412 7.11 10.53 29.39
N PHE A 413 6.73 9.34 28.91
CA PHE A 413 5.33 8.91 28.81
C PHE A 413 4.64 8.87 30.18
N ASN A 414 3.53 9.58 30.32
CA ASN A 414 2.73 9.58 31.54
C ASN A 414 1.53 8.63 31.40
N VAL A 415 1.74 7.38 31.85
CA VAL A 415 0.75 6.30 31.82
C VAL A 415 -0.63 6.75 32.33
N LYS A 416 -0.70 7.54 33.41
CA LYS A 416 -1.98 7.94 34.03
C LYS A 416 -2.82 8.87 33.17
N THR A 417 -2.19 9.67 32.33
CA THR A 417 -2.86 10.68 31.52
C THR A 417 -2.92 10.34 30.04
N GLU A 418 -2.06 9.44 29.57
CA GLU A 418 -1.88 9.17 28.13
C GLU A 418 -2.42 7.81 27.67
N LEU A 419 -2.73 6.88 28.58
CA LEU A 419 -3.63 5.75 28.26
C LEU A 419 -5.08 6.25 28.21
N THR A 420 -5.45 6.84 27.08
CA THR A 420 -6.68 7.66 26.94
C THR A 420 -7.93 6.90 26.49
N LYS A 421 -7.79 5.70 25.93
CA LYS A 421 -8.91 4.87 25.46
C LYS A 421 -8.87 3.49 26.11
N ASP A 422 -10.04 2.87 26.19
CA ASP A 422 -10.16 1.49 26.63
C ASP A 422 -9.28 0.56 25.77
N LEU A 423 -8.68 -0.43 26.42
CA LEU A 423 -7.73 -1.39 25.87
C LEU A 423 -6.46 -0.80 25.25
N MET A 424 -6.13 0.47 25.52
CA MET A 424 -4.78 0.97 25.28
C MET A 424 -3.79 0.35 26.28
N PHE A 425 -2.61 -0.03 25.79
CA PHE A 425 -1.55 -0.56 26.66
C PHE A 425 -0.19 0.05 26.34
N PHE A 426 0.69 0.01 27.33
CA PHE A 426 2.06 0.52 27.27
C PHE A 426 3.01 -0.47 27.93
N SER A 427 4.07 -0.83 27.20
CA SER A 427 5.20 -1.59 27.71
C SER A 427 6.31 -0.62 28.06
N GLU A 428 6.64 -0.46 29.34
CA GLU A 428 7.82 0.29 29.79
C GLU A 428 9.07 -0.61 29.72
N ALA A 429 9.27 -1.28 28.60
CA ALA A 429 10.37 -2.22 28.41
C ALA A 429 11.67 -1.45 28.14
N ASP A 430 12.28 -0.90 29.19
CA ASP A 430 13.47 -0.04 29.11
C ASP A 430 14.64 -0.48 29.99
N SER A 431 14.60 -1.71 30.53
CA SER A 431 15.63 -2.25 31.44
C SER A 431 17.08 -2.11 30.96
N ILE A 432 17.31 -2.11 29.64
CA ILE A 432 18.64 -1.98 29.02
C ILE A 432 18.79 -0.71 28.15
N LEU A 433 17.80 0.17 28.16
CA LEU A 433 17.77 1.42 27.41
C LEU A 433 18.44 2.53 28.24
N TYR A 434 19.65 3.00 27.87
CA TYR A 434 20.34 4.11 28.56
C TYR A 434 21.04 5.11 27.62
N GLU A 435 21.33 6.30 28.16
CA GLU A 435 21.96 7.43 27.43
C GLU A 435 23.32 7.03 26.83
N GLY A 436 23.47 7.19 25.50
CA GLY A 436 24.68 6.84 24.76
C GLY A 436 24.75 5.39 24.25
N ALA A 437 23.77 4.54 24.57
CA ALA A 437 23.58 3.25 23.93
C ALA A 437 22.42 3.36 22.91
N PRO A 438 22.68 3.57 21.61
CA PRO A 438 21.68 3.22 20.61
C PRO A 438 21.28 1.78 20.86
N PHE A 439 19.98 1.52 20.90
CA PHE A 439 19.43 0.18 20.93
C PHE A 439 19.86 -0.55 19.65
N ARG A 440 20.99 -1.25 19.74
CA ARG A 440 21.67 -1.87 18.58
C ARG A 440 21.23 -3.30 18.29
N TYR A 441 20.23 -3.81 19.00
CA TYR A 441 19.88 -5.22 18.95
C TYR A 441 18.53 -5.37 18.29
N THR A 442 18.54 -5.71 17.00
CA THR A 442 17.33 -6.22 16.36
C THR A 442 17.10 -7.65 16.87
N VAL A 443 15.86 -8.12 17.01
CA VAL A 443 15.59 -9.57 17.22
C VAL A 443 16.13 -10.40 16.03
N MET A 444 16.48 -9.73 14.92
CA MET A 444 17.04 -10.29 13.70
C MET A 444 18.53 -10.67 13.82
N ASP A 445 19.29 -10.05 14.73
CA ASP A 445 20.75 -10.25 14.81
C ASP A 445 21.18 -11.59 15.42
N THR A 446 20.25 -12.44 15.87
CA THR A 446 20.57 -13.72 16.52
C THR A 446 20.08 -14.94 15.73
N CYS A 447 20.43 -14.99 14.44
CA CYS A 447 20.62 -16.29 13.77
C CYS A 447 21.83 -17.06 14.36
N ASP A 448 22.69 -16.39 15.13
CA ASP A 448 23.74 -17.03 15.93
C ASP A 448 23.20 -17.44 17.31
N HIS A 449 23.21 -18.76 17.52
CA HIS A 449 22.75 -19.44 18.72
C HIS A 449 23.27 -18.82 20.03
N GLY A 450 22.37 -18.24 20.84
CA GLY A 450 22.50 -18.25 22.30
C GLY A 450 23.50 -17.29 22.99
N GLU A 451 23.86 -16.14 22.42
CA GLU A 451 24.89 -15.26 23.04
C GLU A 451 24.43 -13.94 23.70
N TYR A 452 23.14 -13.70 24.00
CA TYR A 452 22.75 -12.51 24.80
C TYR A 452 21.73 -12.80 25.91
N PRO A 453 22.08 -12.55 27.20
CA PRO A 453 21.28 -12.94 28.36
C PRO A 453 20.26 -11.90 28.89
N GLU A 454 20.08 -10.73 28.27
CA GLU A 454 19.24 -9.66 28.85
C GLU A 454 18.06 -9.29 27.95
N GLU A 455 16.89 -9.80 28.30
CA GLU A 455 15.61 -9.41 27.73
C GLU A 455 15.34 -7.93 28.07
N VAL A 456 14.94 -7.14 27.06
CA VAL A 456 14.45 -5.77 27.27
C VAL A 456 13.08 -5.89 27.88
N VAL A 457 12.97 -5.71 29.20
CA VAL A 457 11.76 -5.93 29.97
C VAL A 457 11.39 -4.71 30.78
N GLY A 458 10.12 -4.64 31.17
CA GLY A 458 9.66 -3.70 32.18
C GLY A 458 8.16 -3.81 32.38
N THR A 459 7.60 -2.84 33.08
CA THR A 459 6.22 -2.94 33.55
C THR A 459 5.23 -2.80 32.39
N LEU A 460 4.24 -3.70 32.35
CA LEU A 460 3.12 -3.65 31.40
C LEU A 460 1.90 -3.00 32.04
N TYR A 461 1.41 -1.94 31.39
CA TYR A 461 0.20 -1.22 31.78
C TYR A 461 -0.91 -1.42 30.74
N LEU A 462 -2.12 -1.72 31.19
CA LEU A 462 -3.32 -1.84 30.35
C LEU A 462 -4.43 -0.98 30.94
N ARG A 463 -5.02 -0.10 30.13
CA ARG A 463 -6.30 0.51 30.49
C ARG A 463 -7.43 -0.45 30.15
N CYS A 464 -8.24 -0.79 31.15
CA CYS A 464 -9.43 -1.61 31.01
C CYS A 464 -10.55 -0.97 31.83
N ASP A 465 -11.47 -0.31 31.13
CA ASP A 465 -12.57 0.46 31.72
C ASP A 465 -13.66 -0.46 32.32
N ALA A 466 -13.72 -1.71 31.87
CA ALA A 466 -14.69 -2.71 32.32
C ALA A 466 -14.34 -3.33 33.70
N GLY A 467 -13.10 -3.19 34.18
CA GLY A 467 -12.64 -3.77 35.44
C GLY A 467 -11.31 -4.51 35.31
N ASN A 468 -11.01 -5.40 36.26
CA ASN A 468 -9.77 -6.17 36.26
C ASN A 468 -9.69 -7.01 34.97
N PRO A 469 -8.64 -6.86 34.13
CA PRO A 469 -8.53 -7.61 32.88
C PRO A 469 -8.66 -9.13 33.08
N GLY A 470 -8.11 -9.65 34.17
CA GLY A 470 -8.22 -11.08 34.50
C GLY A 470 -9.61 -11.55 34.89
N ASP A 471 -10.53 -10.64 35.27
CA ASP A 471 -11.96 -10.94 35.49
C ASP A 471 -12.79 -10.71 34.21
N VAL A 472 -12.33 -9.85 33.30
CA VAL A 472 -13.08 -9.40 32.12
C VAL A 472 -12.91 -10.36 30.93
N PHE A 473 -11.73 -10.96 30.78
CA PHE A 473 -11.38 -11.78 29.62
C PHE A 473 -11.13 -13.24 30.02
N ASP A 474 -11.53 -14.18 29.15
CA ASP A 474 -11.30 -15.62 29.30
C ASP A 474 -9.85 -16.01 28.93
N SER A 475 -9.20 -15.22 28.08
CA SER A 475 -7.79 -15.36 27.75
C SER A 475 -7.15 -14.00 27.48
N ILE A 476 -5.90 -13.82 27.91
CA ILE A 476 -5.07 -12.68 27.53
C ILE A 476 -3.71 -13.23 27.09
N GLU A 477 -3.39 -13.11 25.80
CA GLU A 477 -2.10 -13.54 25.26
C GLU A 477 -1.25 -12.31 24.93
N PHE A 478 0.01 -12.39 25.31
CA PHE A 478 1.02 -11.33 25.18
C PHE A 478 1.93 -11.63 23.99
N ALA A 479 1.81 -10.85 22.91
CA ALA A 479 2.70 -10.99 21.77
C ALA A 479 4.06 -10.33 22.07
N VAL A 480 4.93 -11.04 22.78
CA VAL A 480 6.24 -10.54 23.24
C VAL A 480 7.26 -10.50 22.12
N ARG A 481 8.22 -9.58 22.21
CA ARG A 481 9.34 -9.35 21.26
C ARG A 481 10.32 -10.56 21.17
N GLN A 482 9.85 -11.68 20.63
CA GLN A 482 10.60 -12.93 20.43
C GLN A 482 10.02 -13.70 19.23
N ASN A 483 10.86 -14.12 18.28
CA ASN A 483 10.39 -14.95 17.16
C ASN A 483 9.86 -16.30 17.64
N ILE A 484 8.82 -16.87 17.02
CA ILE A 484 8.31 -18.19 17.44
C ILE A 484 9.27 -19.30 17.01
N VAL A 485 9.79 -19.22 15.78
CA VAL A 485 10.70 -20.23 15.20
C VAL A 485 11.93 -19.56 14.62
N LEU A 486 13.10 -20.08 15.00
CA LEU A 486 14.35 -19.89 14.26
C LEU A 486 14.57 -21.14 13.39
N PRO A 487 14.37 -21.04 12.07
CA PRO A 487 14.49 -22.17 11.16
C PRO A 487 15.96 -22.55 10.94
N ALA A 488 16.16 -23.69 10.29
CA ALA A 488 17.44 -24.15 9.79
C ALA A 488 17.27 -24.63 8.35
N ASP A 489 18.38 -24.74 7.61
CA ASP A 489 18.34 -25.19 6.21
C ASP A 489 17.70 -26.59 6.10
N LYS A 490 16.86 -26.76 5.08
CA LYS A 490 16.05 -27.95 4.79
C LYS A 490 15.08 -28.37 5.90
N ALA A 491 14.84 -27.54 6.91
CA ALA A 491 13.83 -27.82 7.92
C ALA A 491 12.42 -27.80 7.30
N VAL A 492 11.50 -28.56 7.89
CA VAL A 492 10.10 -28.59 7.48
C VAL A 492 9.21 -28.33 8.68
N PHE A 493 8.30 -27.36 8.56
CA PHE A 493 7.26 -27.07 9.55
C PHE A 493 5.91 -27.46 8.96
N HIS A 494 5.24 -28.42 9.57
CA HIS A 494 4.02 -28.97 9.04
C HIS A 494 2.95 -29.15 10.11
N ASN A 495 1.74 -28.64 9.89
CA ASN A 495 0.60 -28.87 10.80
C ASN A 495 0.73 -28.24 12.21
N LEU A 496 1.36 -27.06 12.33
CA LEU A 496 1.53 -26.35 13.60
C LEU A 496 0.62 -25.10 13.66
N SER A 497 0.27 -24.64 14.87
CA SER A 497 -0.30 -23.30 15.11
C SER A 497 0.77 -22.42 15.78
N LEU A 498 1.19 -21.37 15.09
CA LEU A 498 2.26 -20.45 15.51
C LEU A 498 1.66 -19.07 15.77
N LYS A 499 1.53 -18.67 17.04
CA LYS A 499 0.82 -17.41 17.38
C LYS A 499 1.48 -16.60 18.49
N TYR A 500 1.02 -15.35 18.60
CA TYR A 500 1.26 -14.43 19.72
C TYR A 500 2.73 -14.08 19.91
N THR A 501 3.33 -13.48 18.88
CA THR A 501 4.69 -12.90 18.92
C THR A 501 4.64 -11.44 18.53
N GLY A 502 5.43 -10.61 19.22
CA GLY A 502 5.69 -9.22 18.88
C GLY A 502 6.78 -9.04 17.81
N ALA A 503 7.43 -10.13 17.41
CA ALA A 503 8.42 -10.20 16.34
C ALA A 503 7.89 -11.04 15.17
N HIS A 504 8.68 -11.97 14.60
CA HIS A 504 8.30 -12.77 13.43
C HIS A 504 7.77 -14.15 13.85
N GLY A 505 6.85 -14.72 13.06
CA GLY A 505 6.42 -16.11 13.27
C GLY A 505 7.58 -17.07 13.01
N ILE A 506 8.14 -17.00 11.80
CA ILE A 506 9.36 -17.72 11.42
C ILE A 506 10.31 -16.72 10.75
N PHE A 507 11.54 -16.62 11.26
CA PHE A 507 12.56 -15.72 10.70
C PHE A 507 13.84 -16.48 10.37
N GLY A 508 14.17 -16.59 9.08
CA GLY A 508 15.41 -17.22 8.61
C GLY A 508 16.19 -16.33 7.67
N GLY A 509 17.49 -16.61 7.52
CA GLY A 509 18.38 -15.96 6.56
C GLY A 509 19.37 -16.94 5.95
N ASP A 510 19.61 -16.83 4.64
CA ASP A 510 20.54 -17.65 3.87
C ASP A 510 20.27 -19.17 3.95
N MET A 511 19.01 -19.57 4.01
CA MET A 511 18.58 -20.96 4.19
C MET A 511 17.29 -21.26 3.43
N GLY A 512 17.08 -22.52 3.05
CA GLY A 512 15.84 -22.95 2.43
C GLY A 512 15.01 -23.84 3.33
N TYR A 513 13.70 -23.64 3.42
CA TYR A 513 12.82 -24.45 4.27
C TYR A 513 11.38 -24.48 3.75
N ASP A 514 10.60 -25.42 4.28
CA ASP A 514 9.20 -25.64 3.91
C ASP A 514 8.26 -25.37 5.08
N VAL A 515 7.18 -24.64 4.82
CA VAL A 515 6.09 -24.41 5.76
C VAL A 515 4.79 -24.84 5.11
N SER A 516 4.06 -25.76 5.73
CA SER A 516 2.81 -26.24 5.16
C SER A 516 1.73 -26.61 6.17
N PHE A 517 0.46 -26.37 5.82
CA PHE A 517 -0.67 -26.67 6.68
C PHE A 517 -0.57 -26.02 8.07
N CYS A 518 0.12 -24.89 8.19
CA CYS A 518 0.26 -24.17 9.45
C CYS A 518 -0.82 -23.08 9.58
N GLU A 519 -1.24 -22.84 10.81
CA GLU A 519 -1.93 -21.62 11.21
C GLU A 519 -0.90 -20.65 11.77
N ILE A 520 -0.85 -19.43 11.26
CA ILE A 520 0.13 -18.42 11.69
C ILE A 520 -0.61 -17.10 11.89
N GLY A 521 -0.59 -16.53 13.09
CA GLY A 521 -1.27 -15.26 13.28
C GLY A 521 -1.04 -14.57 14.60
N TRP A 522 -1.49 -13.32 14.68
CA TRP A 522 -1.18 -12.41 15.79
C TRP A 522 0.33 -12.21 15.93
N ILE A 523 0.92 -11.67 14.86
CA ILE A 523 2.36 -11.55 14.66
C ILE A 523 2.75 -10.07 14.59
N GLY A 524 3.85 -9.71 15.24
CA GLY A 524 4.50 -8.41 15.16
C GLY A 524 3.99 -7.35 16.11
N GLY A 525 4.48 -6.12 15.91
CA GLY A 525 4.03 -4.94 16.61
C GLY A 525 4.98 -4.43 17.70
N SER A 526 6.01 -5.19 18.06
CA SER A 526 7.05 -4.70 18.98
C SER A 526 8.11 -3.87 18.25
N PRO A 527 8.64 -2.81 18.87
CA PRO A 527 9.85 -2.15 18.41
C PRO A 527 11.00 -3.16 18.36
N GLN A 528 11.48 -3.46 17.15
CA GLN A 528 12.66 -4.28 16.97
C GLN A 528 13.92 -3.50 17.27
N TYR A 529 13.94 -2.20 16.97
CA TYR A 529 14.98 -1.28 17.41
C TYR A 529 14.46 0.16 17.39
N TYR A 530 15.30 1.11 17.84
CA TYR A 530 15.03 2.53 17.79
C TYR A 530 16.08 3.21 16.92
N ARG A 531 15.65 4.08 16.00
CA ARG A 531 16.56 4.81 15.11
C ARG A 531 17.47 5.73 15.92
N TYR A 532 18.76 5.75 15.59
CA TYR A 532 19.74 6.57 16.32
C TYR A 532 19.54 8.07 16.11
N ASP A 533 19.06 8.47 14.93
CA ASP A 533 18.91 9.88 14.53
C ASP A 533 17.67 10.55 15.13
N THR A 534 16.59 9.80 15.33
CA THR A 534 15.23 10.31 15.60
C THR A 534 14.55 9.66 16.80
N GLY A 535 15.13 8.58 17.32
CA GLY A 535 14.53 7.74 18.35
C GLY A 535 13.24 7.04 17.93
N GLU A 536 12.87 7.04 16.65
CA GLU A 536 11.64 6.38 16.20
C GLU A 536 11.75 4.86 16.37
N PRO A 537 10.70 4.20 16.90
CA PRO A 537 10.67 2.75 16.93
C PRO A 537 10.55 2.21 15.51
N VAL A 538 11.44 1.29 15.14
CA VAL A 538 11.25 0.45 13.97
C VAL A 538 10.50 -0.81 14.39
N ILE A 539 9.28 -0.94 13.90
CA ILE A 539 8.35 -2.01 14.27
C ILE A 539 8.19 -2.92 13.07
N MET A 540 8.35 -4.22 13.29
CA MET A 540 8.27 -5.26 12.26
C MET A 540 7.45 -6.45 12.78
N GLY A 541 7.19 -7.40 11.90
CA GLY A 541 6.67 -8.71 12.29
C GLY A 541 6.00 -9.42 11.13
N ASN A 542 6.78 -10.28 10.48
CA ASN A 542 6.33 -11.09 9.35
C ASN A 542 5.90 -12.48 9.83
N GLY A 543 4.86 -13.03 9.21
CA GLY A 543 4.41 -14.39 9.49
C GLY A 543 5.50 -15.42 9.20
N VAL A 544 6.04 -15.42 7.97
CA VAL A 544 7.17 -16.26 7.56
C VAL A 544 8.12 -15.44 6.69
N GLU A 545 9.39 -15.39 7.07
CA GLU A 545 10.40 -14.57 6.38
C GLU A 545 11.67 -15.35 6.09
N CYS A 546 12.18 -15.19 4.87
CA CYS A 546 13.50 -15.67 4.52
C CYS A 546 14.35 -14.64 3.77
N ASP A 547 15.45 -14.26 4.41
CA ASP A 547 16.40 -13.26 3.92
C ASP A 547 17.59 -13.88 3.19
N GLY A 548 18.30 -13.05 2.42
CA GLY A 548 19.57 -13.44 1.81
C GLY A 548 19.40 -14.47 0.70
N SER A 549 20.39 -15.37 0.55
CA SER A 549 20.50 -16.31 -0.57
C SER A 549 20.08 -17.72 -0.20
N TYR A 550 19.22 -18.31 -1.03
CA TYR A 550 18.76 -19.69 -0.84
C TYR A 550 18.30 -20.32 -2.14
N ASN A 551 18.17 -21.65 -2.13
CA ASN A 551 17.78 -22.44 -3.29
C ASN A 551 16.61 -23.37 -3.00
N HIS A 552 15.59 -22.85 -2.31
CA HIS A 552 14.23 -23.38 -2.13
C HIS A 552 13.60 -22.69 -0.93
N TYR A 553 12.42 -22.08 -1.07
CA TYR A 553 11.68 -21.53 0.07
C TYR A 553 10.19 -21.64 -0.25
N SER A 554 9.45 -22.39 0.56
CA SER A 554 8.04 -22.67 0.27
C SER A 554 7.14 -22.44 1.47
N VAL A 555 6.02 -21.76 1.23
CA VAL A 555 4.92 -21.57 2.18
C VAL A 555 3.64 -21.95 1.46
N THR A 556 3.07 -23.09 1.82
CA THR A 556 1.94 -23.66 1.07
C THR A 556 0.83 -24.17 1.96
N ASP A 557 -0.41 -24.00 1.54
CA ASP A 557 -1.58 -24.49 2.29
C ASP A 557 -1.61 -23.96 3.74
N CYS A 558 -1.18 -22.72 3.99
CA CYS A 558 -1.19 -22.09 5.32
C CYS A 558 -2.33 -21.08 5.47
N TYR A 559 -2.83 -20.91 6.70
CA TYR A 559 -3.72 -19.80 7.07
C TYR A 559 -2.90 -18.76 7.84
N ILE A 560 -2.64 -17.61 7.22
CA ILE A 560 -1.74 -16.58 7.73
C ILE A 560 -2.52 -15.29 7.92
N TYR A 561 -2.65 -14.80 9.16
CA TYR A 561 -3.58 -13.71 9.46
C TYR A 561 -3.11 -12.77 10.56
N GLN A 562 -3.61 -11.53 10.56
CA GLN A 562 -3.32 -10.55 11.62
C GLN A 562 -1.80 -10.32 11.84
N CYS A 563 -1.02 -10.34 10.75
CA CYS A 563 0.40 -9.99 10.77
C CYS A 563 0.58 -8.47 10.64
N TYR A 564 1.42 -7.89 11.49
CA TYR A 564 1.71 -6.45 11.54
C TYR A 564 2.30 -5.91 10.23
N ASP A 565 3.10 -6.72 9.55
CA ASP A 565 3.83 -6.33 8.36
C ASP A 565 3.50 -7.29 7.20
N ALA A 566 4.33 -8.29 6.94
CA ALA A 566 4.06 -9.26 5.87
C ALA A 566 3.44 -10.57 6.35
N GLY A 567 2.60 -11.20 5.52
CA GLY A 567 2.20 -12.59 5.73
C GLY A 567 3.37 -13.54 5.43
N VAL A 568 3.91 -13.42 4.23
CA VAL A 568 5.19 -14.01 3.81
C VAL A 568 6.08 -12.96 3.18
N SER A 569 7.38 -13.03 3.45
CA SER A 569 8.35 -12.13 2.83
C SER A 569 9.62 -12.84 2.44
N ASN A 570 10.25 -12.34 1.38
CA ASN A 570 11.66 -12.57 1.11
C ASN A 570 12.36 -11.24 0.96
N GLN A 571 13.41 -11.02 1.77
CA GLN A 571 14.07 -9.73 1.84
C GLN A 571 15.57 -9.78 1.56
N ASP A 572 16.10 -8.61 1.22
CA ASP A 572 17.53 -8.26 1.23
C ASP A 572 17.64 -6.78 1.63
N PRO A 573 17.48 -6.45 2.92
CA PRO A 573 17.48 -5.06 3.37
C PRO A 573 18.89 -4.47 3.27
N ALA A 574 19.10 -3.58 2.30
CA ALA A 574 20.18 -2.61 2.36
C ALA A 574 19.68 -1.37 3.10
N GLU A 575 19.86 -1.30 4.43
CA GLU A 575 19.66 -0.05 5.17
C GLU A 575 20.96 0.76 5.23
N ASP A 576 20.83 2.08 5.13
CA ASP A 576 21.97 3.00 5.18
C ASP A 576 22.75 2.81 6.50
N PRO A 577 24.08 2.58 6.43
CA PRO A 577 24.97 2.52 7.58
C PRO A 577 24.86 3.72 8.55
N GLU A 578 24.55 4.93 8.07
CA GLU A 578 24.37 6.12 8.92
C GLU A 578 23.06 6.08 9.70
N VAL A 579 22.01 5.49 9.12
CA VAL A 579 20.68 5.32 9.75
C VAL A 579 20.72 4.23 10.82
N THR A 580 21.42 3.13 10.53
CA THR A 580 21.56 1.99 11.44
C THR A 580 22.72 2.13 12.43
N GLY A 581 23.65 3.06 12.18
CA GLY A 581 24.91 3.19 12.92
C GLY A 581 25.86 2.00 12.75
N ARG A 582 25.65 1.13 11.73
CA ARG A 582 26.52 0.00 11.40
C ARG A 582 27.71 0.46 10.54
N ALA A 583 28.85 -0.22 10.63
CA ALA A 583 29.91 -0.05 9.63
C ALA A 583 29.45 -0.71 8.31
N THR A 584 29.68 -0.06 7.17
CA THR A 584 29.33 -0.58 5.83
C THR A 584 29.71 -2.06 5.70
N GLY A 585 28.72 -2.94 5.60
CA GLY A 585 28.93 -4.33 5.22
C GLY A 585 29.39 -4.41 3.77
N ASN A 586 30.21 -5.40 3.43
CA ASN A 586 30.54 -5.67 2.03
C ASN A 586 29.25 -6.04 1.27
N ILE A 587 28.97 -5.36 0.15
CA ILE A 587 27.89 -5.74 -0.78
C ILE A 587 28.08 -7.21 -1.16
N ARG A 588 27.19 -8.08 -0.66
CA ARG A 588 27.21 -9.52 -0.94
C ARG A 588 26.18 -9.84 -2.01
N ASN A 589 26.51 -10.72 -2.94
CA ASN A 589 25.57 -11.14 -3.98
C ASN A 589 24.38 -11.88 -3.36
N VAL A 590 23.14 -11.48 -3.66
CA VAL A 590 21.95 -12.17 -3.14
C VAL A 590 21.15 -12.87 -4.23
N VAL A 591 21.08 -14.20 -4.15
CA VAL A 591 20.37 -15.02 -5.15
C VAL A 591 19.33 -15.87 -4.46
N GLN A 592 18.06 -15.56 -4.71
CA GLN A 592 16.90 -16.27 -4.18
C GLN A 592 16.30 -17.15 -5.27
N LYS A 593 16.15 -18.45 -5.03
CA LYS A 593 15.64 -19.39 -6.05
C LYS A 593 14.55 -20.31 -5.53
N ASN A 594 13.64 -20.65 -6.43
CA ASN A 594 12.57 -21.64 -6.23
C ASN A 594 11.69 -21.25 -5.04
N ILE A 595 11.09 -20.06 -5.14
CA ILE A 595 10.18 -19.52 -4.14
C ILE A 595 8.74 -19.91 -4.52
N THR A 596 8.00 -20.49 -3.58
CA THR A 596 6.60 -20.88 -3.79
C THR A 596 5.71 -20.42 -2.65
N TYR A 597 4.74 -19.55 -2.95
CA TYR A 597 3.62 -19.22 -2.08
C TYR A 597 2.34 -19.71 -2.73
N ALA A 598 1.78 -20.82 -2.27
CA ALA A 598 0.65 -21.44 -2.95
C ALA A 598 -0.46 -21.98 -2.05
N ARG A 599 -1.71 -21.82 -2.49
CA ARG A 599 -2.92 -22.34 -1.82
C ARG A 599 -3.09 -21.86 -0.37
N ASN A 600 -2.47 -20.73 -0.03
CA ASN A 600 -2.60 -20.11 1.28
C ASN A 600 -3.89 -19.29 1.37
N VAL A 601 -4.36 -19.10 2.59
CA VAL A 601 -5.39 -18.10 2.91
C VAL A 601 -4.73 -17.02 3.75
N PHE A 602 -4.56 -15.84 3.17
CA PHE A 602 -4.12 -14.64 3.86
C PHE A 602 -5.34 -13.81 4.27
N ALA A 603 -5.42 -13.41 5.54
CA ALA A 603 -6.52 -12.57 6.00
C ALA A 603 -6.03 -11.47 6.94
N TYR A 604 -6.44 -10.22 6.72
CA TYR A 604 -6.15 -9.12 7.65
C TYR A 604 -4.65 -8.88 7.89
N ASN A 605 -3.79 -9.13 6.89
CA ASN A 605 -2.36 -8.78 6.90
C ASN A 605 -2.15 -7.46 6.15
N ASP A 606 -1.06 -6.74 6.43
CA ASP A 606 -0.71 -5.51 5.67
C ASP A 606 -0.27 -5.84 4.26
N MET A 607 0.71 -6.74 4.21
CA MET A 607 1.36 -7.19 3.01
C MET A 607 1.37 -8.71 3.00
N PRO A 608 0.23 -9.37 2.71
CA PRO A 608 0.15 -10.82 2.60
C PRO A 608 1.36 -11.47 1.91
N VAL A 609 1.81 -10.90 0.79
CA VAL A 609 3.09 -11.20 0.17
C VAL A 609 3.89 -9.91 -0.01
N GLU A 610 5.10 -9.89 0.54
CA GLU A 610 6.06 -8.82 0.35
C GLU A 610 7.32 -9.34 -0.36
N ILE A 611 7.82 -8.55 -1.32
CA ILE A 611 9.13 -8.71 -1.93
C ILE A 611 9.97 -7.46 -1.59
N PHE A 612 10.67 -7.50 -0.46
CA PHE A 612 11.56 -6.41 -0.05
C PHE A 612 12.98 -6.64 -0.59
N PHE A 613 13.12 -6.49 -1.91
CA PHE A 613 14.36 -6.81 -2.63
C PHE A 613 14.80 -5.63 -3.50
N THR A 614 15.85 -4.92 -3.08
CA THR A 614 16.35 -3.72 -3.76
C THR A 614 17.50 -4.03 -4.73
N LEU A 615 17.41 -3.53 -5.97
CA LEU A 615 18.56 -3.37 -6.85
C LEU A 615 19.07 -1.94 -6.76
N GLU A 616 20.26 -1.73 -6.20
CA GLU A 616 20.81 -0.37 -6.07
C GLU A 616 21.30 0.24 -7.39
N ASP A 617 21.55 -0.56 -8.43
CA ASP A 617 22.06 -0.02 -9.71
C ASP A 617 21.33 -0.60 -10.92
N ASN A 618 21.12 0.26 -11.93
CA ASN A 618 20.56 -0.04 -13.26
C ASN A 618 21.33 -1.11 -14.09
N THR A 619 22.21 -1.88 -13.46
CA THR A 619 23.09 -2.90 -14.06
C THR A 619 22.40 -4.27 -14.25
N GLY A 620 21.13 -4.28 -14.64
CA GLY A 620 20.52 -5.45 -15.28
C GLY A 620 20.36 -6.71 -14.40
N TYR A 621 20.16 -7.85 -15.05
CA TYR A 621 20.09 -9.16 -14.38
C TYR A 621 21.51 -9.59 -13.97
N GLY A 622 21.82 -9.48 -12.69
CA GLY A 622 23.18 -9.54 -12.17
C GLY A 622 23.33 -10.38 -10.90
N ARG A 623 24.20 -9.94 -9.99
CA ARG A 623 24.56 -10.69 -8.80
C ARG A 623 23.44 -10.77 -7.74
N HIS A 624 22.51 -9.81 -7.76
CA HIS A 624 21.29 -9.76 -6.95
C HIS A 624 20.07 -10.08 -7.82
N ARG A 625 19.33 -11.15 -7.52
CA ARG A 625 18.14 -11.56 -8.30
C ARG A 625 17.32 -12.67 -7.66
N MET A 626 16.08 -12.74 -8.10
CA MET A 626 15.17 -13.86 -7.87
C MET A 626 15.04 -14.76 -9.12
N GLU A 627 14.96 -16.07 -8.93
CA GLU A 627 14.76 -17.07 -9.99
C GLU A 627 13.65 -18.06 -9.62
N ASN A 628 12.67 -18.27 -10.51
CA ASN A 628 11.56 -19.19 -10.32
C ASN A 628 10.73 -18.85 -9.07
N VAL A 629 9.96 -17.77 -9.17
CA VAL A 629 9.05 -17.31 -8.10
C VAL A 629 7.62 -17.59 -8.51
N SER A 630 6.85 -18.18 -7.62
CA SER A 630 5.51 -18.67 -7.89
C SER A 630 4.54 -18.24 -6.78
N ILE A 631 3.59 -17.37 -7.10
CA ILE A 631 2.50 -16.96 -6.21
C ILE A 631 1.20 -17.47 -6.82
N GLU A 632 0.67 -18.59 -6.33
CA GLU A 632 -0.38 -19.32 -7.03
C GLU A 632 -1.55 -19.79 -6.15
N GLU A 633 -2.78 -19.63 -6.63
CA GLU A 633 -3.99 -20.21 -6.00
C GLU A 633 -4.23 -19.74 -4.55
N ASN A 634 -3.72 -18.57 -4.17
CA ASN A 634 -3.92 -18.02 -2.83
C ASN A 634 -5.22 -17.19 -2.74
N TYR A 635 -5.79 -17.13 -1.55
CA TYR A 635 -6.81 -16.14 -1.20
C TYR A 635 -6.19 -15.01 -0.40
N PHE A 636 -6.36 -13.78 -0.87
CA PHE A 636 -5.94 -12.55 -0.20
C PHE A 636 -7.18 -11.80 0.26
N LEU A 637 -7.50 -11.85 1.55
CA LEU A 637 -8.75 -11.33 2.09
C LEU A 637 -8.49 -10.13 3.00
N TYR A 638 -9.20 -9.03 2.74
CA TYR A 638 -9.24 -7.86 3.62
C TYR A 638 -7.82 -7.35 3.95
N THR A 639 -7.01 -7.16 2.91
CA THR A 639 -5.63 -6.71 3.05
C THR A 639 -5.59 -5.31 3.66
N GLY A 640 -4.75 -5.13 4.65
CA GLY A 640 -4.61 -3.90 5.40
C GLY A 640 -5.80 -3.60 6.31
N TYR A 641 -6.76 -4.51 6.56
CA TYR A 641 -7.88 -4.31 7.50
C TYR A 641 -7.63 -4.93 8.89
N GLY A 642 -6.38 -5.30 9.20
CA GLY A 642 -6.00 -5.95 10.46
C GLY A 642 -5.94 -5.01 11.66
N TRP A 643 -5.55 -5.59 12.81
CA TRP A 643 -5.56 -4.92 14.12
C TRP A 643 -4.73 -3.64 14.21
N TYR A 644 -3.68 -3.50 13.39
CA TYR A 644 -2.76 -2.36 13.39
C TYR A 644 -3.16 -1.26 12.38
N MET A 645 -4.31 -1.40 11.72
CA MET A 645 -4.94 -0.39 10.85
C MET A 645 -4.80 1.03 11.40
N GLY A 646 -4.18 1.93 10.62
CA GLY A 646 -4.03 3.35 10.95
C GLY A 646 -2.82 3.71 11.84
N THR A 647 -2.01 2.75 12.28
CA THR A 647 -0.80 3.01 13.09
C THR A 647 0.44 3.37 12.27
N LYS A 648 0.59 2.82 11.06
CA LYS A 648 1.74 3.06 10.16
C LYS A 648 1.58 4.26 9.21
N GLY A 649 0.37 4.83 9.09
CA GLY A 649 0.04 5.79 8.02
C GLY A 649 0.15 5.22 6.59
N ALA A 650 0.41 3.91 6.45
CA ALA A 650 0.56 3.20 5.19
C ALA A 650 -0.75 2.48 4.79
N VAL A 651 -0.93 2.26 3.48
CA VAL A 651 -2.04 1.49 2.91
C VAL A 651 -1.54 0.09 2.53
N GLY A 652 -2.30 -0.95 2.86
CA GLY A 652 -1.90 -2.34 2.63
C GLY A 652 -1.89 -2.72 1.14
N SER A 653 -1.12 -3.74 0.76
CA SER A 653 -1.14 -4.30 -0.60
C SER A 653 -0.97 -5.81 -0.60
N ALA A 654 -1.84 -6.52 -1.33
CA ALA A 654 -1.85 -7.98 -1.29
C ALA A 654 -0.56 -8.58 -1.90
N TYR A 655 -0.02 -7.91 -2.91
CA TYR A 655 1.33 -8.13 -3.42
C TYR A 655 2.11 -6.81 -3.36
N MET A 656 3.05 -6.72 -2.42
CA MET A 656 3.94 -5.56 -2.26
C MET A 656 5.31 -5.84 -2.87
N GLY A 657 5.52 -5.40 -4.11
CA GLY A 657 6.83 -5.41 -4.77
C GLY A 657 7.64 -4.12 -4.59
N HIS A 658 7.19 -3.21 -3.71
CA HIS A 658 7.77 -1.88 -3.44
C HIS A 658 7.99 -1.02 -4.69
N SER A 659 8.59 0.16 -4.56
CA SER A 659 8.87 1.08 -5.69
C SER A 659 10.23 0.86 -6.35
N ALA A 660 11.11 0.10 -5.69
CA ALA A 660 12.44 -0.21 -6.20
C ALA A 660 12.38 -1.25 -7.34
N PRO A 661 13.32 -1.19 -8.30
CA PRO A 661 13.51 -2.26 -9.25
C PRO A 661 13.91 -3.56 -8.54
N ASN A 662 13.30 -4.68 -8.92
CA ASN A 662 13.68 -6.01 -8.45
C ASN A 662 13.92 -6.95 -9.64
N ALA A 663 15.10 -7.56 -9.71
CA ALA A 663 15.45 -8.44 -10.83
C ALA A 663 14.85 -9.82 -10.59
N SER A 664 13.94 -10.22 -11.47
CA SER A 664 13.38 -11.57 -11.46
C SER A 664 13.56 -12.29 -12.80
N LYS A 665 13.58 -13.63 -12.74
CA LYS A 665 13.41 -14.52 -13.90
C LYS A 665 12.40 -15.60 -13.54
N ASN A 666 11.48 -15.89 -14.46
CA ASN A 666 10.41 -16.88 -14.26
C ASN A 666 9.54 -16.57 -13.02
N PHE A 667 9.18 -15.30 -12.82
CA PHE A 667 8.25 -14.89 -11.77
C PHE A 667 6.81 -14.92 -12.29
N ARG A 668 5.91 -15.59 -11.56
CA ARG A 668 4.50 -15.79 -11.91
C ARG A 668 3.57 -15.49 -10.74
N ILE A 669 2.42 -14.86 -11.06
CA ILE A 669 1.30 -14.62 -10.14
C ILE A 669 0.04 -15.18 -10.81
N LEU A 670 -0.37 -16.40 -10.42
CA LEU A 670 -1.39 -17.16 -11.16
C LEU A 670 -2.58 -17.56 -10.30
N ASN A 671 -3.78 -17.46 -10.85
CA ASN A 671 -5.01 -18.04 -10.27
C ASN A 671 -5.30 -17.65 -8.81
N ASN A 672 -4.80 -16.49 -8.36
CA ASN A 672 -5.08 -15.99 -7.02
C ASN A 672 -6.42 -15.26 -6.96
N VAL A 673 -6.95 -15.10 -5.76
CA VAL A 673 -8.12 -14.25 -5.49
C VAL A 673 -7.70 -13.09 -4.61
N PHE A 674 -7.72 -11.88 -5.17
CA PHE A 674 -7.47 -10.62 -4.47
C PHE A 674 -8.82 -10.00 -4.07
N TYR A 675 -9.16 -10.05 -2.79
CA TYR A 675 -10.44 -9.60 -2.25
C TYR A 675 -10.26 -8.49 -1.20
N LEU A 676 -10.49 -7.26 -1.65
CA LEU A 676 -10.42 -6.01 -0.89
C LEU A 676 -9.05 -5.71 -0.28
N SER A 677 -8.58 -4.49 -0.52
CA SER A 677 -7.37 -3.94 0.10
C SER A 677 -7.59 -2.48 0.45
N THR A 678 -7.02 -2.01 1.56
CA THR A 678 -7.00 -0.58 1.90
C THR A 678 -6.14 0.24 0.94
N GLY A 679 -5.18 -0.39 0.27
CA GLY A 679 -4.37 0.18 -0.81
C GLY A 679 -4.51 -0.60 -2.12
N PRO A 680 -3.49 -0.59 -3.00
CA PRO A 680 -3.52 -1.35 -4.25
C PRO A 680 -3.65 -2.85 -3.99
N LEU A 681 -4.37 -3.59 -4.83
CA LEU A 681 -4.32 -5.05 -4.77
C LEU A 681 -2.91 -5.55 -5.11
N LEU A 682 -2.28 -4.98 -6.14
CA LEU A 682 -0.90 -5.31 -6.53
C LEU A 682 -0.08 -4.04 -6.74
N GLN A 683 1.14 -4.03 -6.23
CA GLN A 683 2.11 -2.96 -6.45
C GLN A 683 3.48 -3.53 -6.85
N THR A 684 4.16 -2.89 -7.81
CA THR A 684 5.56 -3.21 -8.08
C THR A 684 6.30 -2.07 -8.75
N GLY A 685 7.57 -1.89 -8.39
CA GLY A 685 8.56 -1.05 -9.06
C GLY A 685 9.42 -1.81 -10.06
N ALA A 686 9.12 -3.08 -10.35
CA ALA A 686 9.88 -3.87 -11.32
C ALA A 686 9.68 -3.32 -12.74
N PRO A 687 10.75 -3.01 -13.49
CA PRO A 687 10.57 -2.58 -14.87
C PRO A 687 10.03 -3.75 -15.72
N LYS A 688 9.39 -3.43 -16.85
CA LYS A 688 8.65 -4.39 -17.71
C LYS A 688 9.33 -5.74 -17.97
N LYS A 689 10.66 -5.74 -18.13
CA LYS A 689 11.49 -6.91 -18.41
C LYS A 689 11.58 -7.92 -17.24
N TRP A 690 11.27 -7.49 -16.02
CA TRP A 690 11.34 -8.29 -14.79
C TRP A 690 10.00 -8.36 -14.05
N GLN A 691 8.95 -7.77 -14.61
CA GLN A 691 7.60 -7.88 -14.06
C GLN A 691 7.15 -9.34 -14.05
N PRO A 692 6.36 -9.75 -13.03
CA PRO A 692 5.79 -11.08 -12.99
C PRO A 692 4.85 -11.31 -14.18
N LYS A 693 4.79 -12.55 -14.65
CA LYS A 693 3.71 -12.98 -15.53
C LYS A 693 2.44 -13.16 -14.70
N VAL A 694 1.41 -12.37 -14.97
CA VAL A 694 0.12 -12.40 -14.29
C VAL A 694 -0.92 -13.11 -15.16
N GLU A 695 -1.61 -14.13 -14.65
CA GLU A 695 -2.63 -14.86 -15.43
C GLU A 695 -3.68 -15.57 -14.55
N GLY A 696 -4.97 -15.44 -14.91
CA GLY A 696 -6.07 -16.18 -14.31
C GLY A 696 -6.52 -15.69 -12.93
N ASN A 697 -6.08 -14.51 -12.49
CA ASN A 697 -6.41 -14.03 -11.15
C ASN A 697 -7.82 -13.41 -11.09
N THR A 698 -8.40 -13.41 -9.90
CA THR A 698 -9.65 -12.73 -9.58
C THR A 698 -9.37 -11.44 -8.81
N TYR A 699 -9.96 -10.33 -9.25
CA TYR A 699 -9.76 -9.00 -8.68
C TYR A 699 -11.09 -8.45 -8.16
N VAL A 700 -11.15 -8.16 -6.87
CA VAL A 700 -12.31 -7.55 -6.20
C VAL A 700 -11.82 -6.42 -5.31
N GLN A 701 -12.32 -5.21 -5.56
CA GLN A 701 -11.95 -4.02 -4.79
C GLN A 701 -13.18 -3.11 -4.62
N ASN A 702 -13.13 -2.22 -3.62
CA ASN A 702 -14.15 -1.19 -3.41
C ASN A 702 -14.22 -0.23 -4.61
N ASP A 703 -15.37 0.40 -4.79
CA ASP A 703 -15.54 1.45 -5.79
C ASP A 703 -14.67 2.67 -5.47
N GLY A 704 -13.92 3.13 -6.48
CA GLY A 704 -12.88 4.15 -6.32
C GLY A 704 -11.59 3.65 -5.63
N GLY A 705 -11.52 2.38 -5.21
CA GLY A 705 -10.33 1.81 -4.59
C GLY A 705 -9.19 1.61 -5.59
N VAL A 706 -7.94 1.59 -5.11
CA VAL A 706 -6.79 1.37 -5.98
C VAL A 706 -6.75 -0.11 -6.40
N LEU A 707 -6.82 -0.36 -7.70
CA LEU A 707 -6.71 -1.69 -8.30
C LEU A 707 -5.26 -2.14 -8.29
N ILE A 708 -4.37 -1.34 -8.90
CA ILE A 708 -2.94 -1.63 -9.01
C ILE A 708 -2.12 -0.34 -8.97
N MET A 709 -0.87 -0.44 -8.51
CA MET A 709 0.16 0.58 -8.73
C MET A 709 1.25 -0.04 -9.60
N TRP A 710 1.31 0.38 -10.87
CA TRP A 710 2.11 -0.31 -11.89
C TRP A 710 3.09 0.63 -12.62
N PRO A 711 4.30 0.18 -12.99
CA PRO A 711 5.28 1.02 -13.65
C PRO A 711 4.89 1.38 -15.09
N GLY A 712 4.99 2.66 -15.43
CA GLY A 712 5.05 3.19 -16.79
C GLY A 712 6.37 3.93 -17.05
N ILE A 713 6.51 4.51 -18.25
CA ILE A 713 7.72 5.22 -18.70
C ILE A 713 7.33 6.63 -19.15
N GLU A 714 7.97 7.65 -18.59
CA GLU A 714 7.85 9.05 -19.00
C GLU A 714 9.16 9.60 -19.57
N GLY A 715 9.05 10.51 -20.56
CA GLY A 715 10.17 11.34 -21.03
C GLY A 715 11.42 10.55 -21.40
N GLU A 716 12.57 10.95 -20.85
CA GLU A 716 13.91 10.36 -21.09
C GLU A 716 14.08 8.93 -20.52
N GLY A 717 13.00 8.15 -20.38
CA GLY A 717 13.04 6.79 -19.85
C GLY A 717 12.89 6.70 -18.34
N ARG A 718 12.38 7.75 -17.68
CA ARG A 718 12.13 7.75 -16.23
C ARG A 718 10.95 6.83 -15.93
N GLN A 719 11.16 5.90 -15.00
CA GLN A 719 10.09 5.03 -14.51
C GLN A 719 9.22 5.79 -13.51
N VAL A 720 7.90 5.74 -13.70
CA VAL A 720 6.90 6.34 -12.81
C VAL A 720 5.88 5.27 -12.43
N LEU A 721 5.46 5.22 -11.17
CA LEU A 721 4.39 4.35 -10.71
C LEU A 721 3.05 5.04 -10.92
N TYR A 722 2.18 4.44 -11.73
CA TYR A 722 0.84 4.96 -11.96
C TYR A 722 -0.18 4.17 -11.13
N PRO A 723 -1.06 4.85 -10.39
CA PRO A 723 -2.23 4.21 -9.81
C PRO A 723 -3.28 3.97 -10.89
N TYR A 724 -3.92 2.81 -10.83
CA TYR A 724 -5.12 2.48 -11.60
C TYR A 724 -6.22 2.13 -10.61
N PHE A 725 -7.44 2.56 -10.90
CA PHE A 725 -8.56 2.46 -9.97
C PHE A 725 -9.57 1.40 -10.39
N TYR A 726 -10.22 0.85 -9.38
CA TYR A 726 -11.38 -0.01 -9.53
C TYR A 726 -12.63 0.87 -9.53
N ASN A 727 -13.38 0.86 -10.62
CA ASN A 727 -14.61 1.65 -10.75
C ASN A 727 -15.79 0.76 -11.13
N GLU A 728 -17.01 1.32 -11.06
CA GLU A 728 -18.26 0.63 -11.40
C GLU A 728 -18.32 0.05 -12.83
N TYR A 729 -17.47 0.56 -13.75
CA TYR A 729 -17.41 0.12 -15.14
C TYR A 729 -16.47 -1.08 -15.29
N ARG A 730 -17.01 -2.28 -15.03
CA ARG A 730 -16.28 -3.56 -15.14
C ARG A 730 -15.42 -3.71 -16.41
N ASP A 731 -15.89 -3.22 -17.56
CA ASP A 731 -15.16 -3.32 -18.83
C ASP A 731 -13.85 -2.49 -18.80
N THR A 732 -13.85 -1.31 -18.17
CA THR A 732 -12.64 -0.46 -18.05
C THR A 732 -11.62 -1.06 -17.09
N VAL A 733 -12.09 -1.67 -15.98
CA VAL A 733 -11.25 -2.42 -15.03
C VAL A 733 -10.64 -3.65 -15.72
N THR A 734 -11.47 -4.39 -16.46
CA THR A 734 -11.04 -5.58 -17.21
C THR A 734 -10.02 -5.23 -18.29
N ASP A 735 -10.23 -4.14 -19.03
CA ASP A 735 -9.31 -3.67 -20.06
C ASP A 735 -7.99 -3.17 -19.45
N THR A 736 -8.05 -2.49 -18.31
CA THR A 736 -6.85 -2.13 -17.53
C THR A 736 -6.05 -3.37 -17.17
N ILE A 737 -6.68 -4.39 -16.60
CA ILE A 737 -5.99 -5.65 -16.23
C ILE A 737 -5.39 -6.33 -17.47
N LYS A 738 -6.13 -6.41 -18.57
CA LYS A 738 -5.64 -7.03 -19.81
C LYS A 738 -4.48 -6.27 -20.45
N ASN A 739 -4.55 -4.94 -20.48
CA ASN A 739 -3.60 -4.11 -21.21
C ASN A 739 -2.36 -3.76 -20.37
N VAL A 740 -2.53 -3.57 -19.05
CA VAL A 740 -1.45 -3.19 -18.12
C VAL A 740 -0.79 -4.41 -17.51
N LEU A 741 -1.57 -5.34 -16.93
CA LEU A 741 -1.02 -6.55 -16.29
C LEU A 741 -0.80 -7.70 -17.27
N GLY A 742 -1.51 -7.72 -18.40
CA GLY A 742 -1.45 -8.82 -19.36
C GLY A 742 -2.31 -10.03 -19.00
N ASP A 743 -3.14 -9.93 -17.93
CA ASP A 743 -3.98 -11.04 -17.48
C ASP A 743 -5.26 -11.14 -18.33
N LYS A 744 -5.15 -11.92 -19.42
CA LYS A 744 -6.25 -12.14 -20.36
C LYS A 744 -7.36 -13.05 -19.84
N LYS A 745 -7.11 -13.76 -18.73
CA LYS A 745 -8.04 -14.70 -18.11
C LYS A 745 -8.58 -14.17 -16.78
N ALA A 746 -8.37 -12.88 -16.52
CA ALA A 746 -8.80 -12.24 -15.28
C ALA A 746 -10.31 -12.35 -15.07
N THR A 747 -10.70 -12.55 -13.82
CA THR A 747 -12.08 -12.41 -13.36
C THR A 747 -12.19 -11.12 -12.54
N VAL A 748 -13.13 -10.26 -12.90
CA VAL A 748 -13.41 -8.99 -12.18
C VAL A 748 -14.87 -9.00 -11.76
N LEU A 749 -15.19 -8.64 -10.51
CA LEU A 749 -16.58 -8.56 -10.04
C LEU A 749 -17.17 -7.16 -10.30
N LYS A 750 -18.48 -7.04 -10.48
CA LYS A 750 -19.09 -5.70 -10.57
C LYS A 750 -19.22 -5.11 -9.16
N ASN A 751 -18.98 -3.80 -9.00
CA ASN A 751 -19.36 -3.05 -7.79
C ASN A 751 -20.87 -2.87 -7.68
#